data_AF-A0A917M860-F1
#
_entry.id   AF-A0A917M860-F1
#
_cell.length_a   1.000
_cell.length_b   1.000
_cell.length_c   1.000
_cell.angle_alpha   90.00
_cell.angle_beta   90.00
_cell.angle_gamma   90.00
#
_symmetry.space_group_name_H-M   'P 1'
#
loop_
_entity.id
_entity.type
_entity.pdbx_description
1 polymer ?
#
loop_
_entity_poly.entity_id
_entity_poly.type
_entity_poly.pdbx_seq_one_letter_code
_entity_poly.pdbx_strand_id
1 'polypeptide(L)'
;MSFYHSQPGRRTNEDVFFEYHSQLLTWAAQITRNDRAESEDLVQDFYLTVLRISRTLDGMEQLEGYLFRVLRNLYYARMRRARREPIDSLSIVDYDSVEQGLVAADRRELLFIRSHLEQICLYACQRKSTNRAAGILIMRFFLGYYPSELMKVVQIPRYVVDQALHVARNEARMHLDHPGAIVSISPAKSPSISVSKRSAGNDSHDIFLKLRETIFRASEGEHFDRAVLEQRYAGGETPSPLSAQQLAHLVSCPTCLDQVNTILHLPLLAERSPEYGLDRDGGSGPQAGIGENSASQTRTKRSDSKKGPSLRKLERRARDVYEHRPDSLEIVVDGDIRSSQKVTAEINEFCLKLARKEEPSFIEVISEQGFRLAFLLVEAPVSADMLQQVESVFLSDGRSLVLTLSFAAEDPTVHVLYHDPVVAEESAAKPMTSSASTDLVQLSTESSIKTIVLVPANRTLRRATRVITFLSKNLKRFFVGMMNPMLATSLVCGVAAVVLLVISLRTASVMTPGELLQRATVAENAAAQSGTSGVVVQSVRIQTPLRKVERTLYRDVQHKRSLKNKTLSHQDASLRTELENSGIPWNDPLSADSFRDWHDGVAVSRDIVKRPEKGLLTLTTTVSTGRIASESLTVREADFRPIKRTVELRDAGTIEVAELNYSVLPWSSVNPDIFEPLTAIPEAEGRHLHTSLLPHLPHAVTPGELDLAELSARLMLNRLGLDANSRIEITRNLDGVHVRGLVDTEMQKNQLQAQLRLIPNVIPSILTVQEMESYANSSSGITSIRQSSDVAAAPSALEMYFNEHHLDQQEFSSTTQDFLEGSFAVKWETEQLSTLLQRFSTDTTLPTPARTALAELLVQHKTALLAALAREERALMRAQLTVPPSSSVASSNDLTESLRKDAGENFALCIELTSDNKNASRPAQIIAPQLAKSIAELRAAALQISSTALSLSSSPGNAGLASKNN
;
A
#
# COMPACT_ATOMS: atom_id res chain seq x y z
N MET A 1 32.44 -15.46 7.52
CA MET A 1 33.01 -14.14 7.13
C MET A 1 33.54 -13.48 8.39
N SER A 2 34.82 -13.13 8.49
CA SER A 2 35.39 -12.55 9.72
C SER A 2 35.52 -11.02 9.59
N PHE A 3 34.60 -10.29 10.24
CA PHE A 3 34.52 -8.82 10.16
C PHE A 3 34.68 -8.14 11.52
N TYR A 4 35.77 -8.47 12.22
CA TYR A 4 36.47 -7.52 13.09
C TYR A 4 37.97 -7.82 12.97
N HIS A 5 38.81 -6.80 12.84
CA HIS A 5 40.26 -6.99 12.99
C HIS A 5 40.53 -7.41 14.43
N SER A 6 40.81 -8.69 14.62
CA SER A 6 41.12 -9.26 15.93
C SER A 6 42.41 -8.67 16.46
N GLN A 7 42.30 -7.85 17.50
CA GLN A 7 43.43 -7.64 18.40
C GLN A 7 43.82 -9.02 18.97
N PRO A 8 45.10 -9.43 18.90
CA PRO A 8 45.50 -10.78 19.28
C PRO A 8 45.25 -11.01 20.78
N GLY A 9 44.20 -11.77 21.10
CA GLY A 9 43.85 -12.19 22.46
C GLY A 9 42.40 -11.95 22.90
N ARG A 10 41.56 -11.24 22.13
CA ARG A 10 40.16 -10.97 22.50
C ARG A 10 39.17 -11.87 21.74
N ARG A 11 38.15 -12.41 22.42
CA ARG A 11 37.13 -13.28 21.80
C ARG A 11 36.16 -12.45 20.96
N THR A 12 35.67 -13.01 19.86
CA THR A 12 34.60 -12.40 19.07
C THR A 12 33.24 -12.65 19.72
N ASN A 13 32.23 -11.84 19.35
CA ASN A 13 30.85 -12.07 19.78
C ASN A 13 30.32 -13.45 19.34
N GLU A 14 30.84 -13.99 18.22
CA GLU A 14 30.53 -15.32 17.71
C GLU A 14 31.15 -16.43 18.58
N ASP A 15 32.40 -16.29 19.03
CA ASP A 15 33.02 -17.22 19.98
C ASP A 15 32.23 -17.32 21.29
N VAL A 16 31.79 -16.16 21.81
CA VAL A 16 30.93 -16.07 23.02
C VAL A 16 29.58 -16.76 22.79
N PHE A 17 28.98 -16.63 21.60
CA PHE A 17 27.75 -17.37 21.29
C PHE A 17 27.95 -18.88 21.35
N PHE A 18 29.03 -19.42 20.78
CA PHE A 18 29.26 -20.87 20.78
C PHE A 18 29.59 -21.45 22.16
N GLU A 19 30.28 -20.67 23.01
CA GLU A 19 30.50 -21.00 24.42
C GLU A 19 29.16 -21.12 25.19
N TYR A 20 28.26 -20.14 25.01
CA TYR A 20 26.97 -20.08 25.70
C TYR A 20 25.84 -20.87 25.02
N HIS A 21 26.05 -21.42 23.82
CA HIS A 21 25.01 -22.10 23.01
C HIS A 21 24.19 -23.15 23.80
N SER A 22 24.86 -23.95 24.63
CA SER A 22 24.18 -24.99 25.44
C SER A 22 23.26 -24.42 26.52
N GLN A 23 23.63 -23.27 27.10
CA GLN A 23 22.82 -22.55 28.08
C GLN A 23 21.68 -21.79 27.38
N LEU A 24 21.97 -21.11 26.26
CA LEU A 24 20.98 -20.44 25.42
C LEU A 24 19.86 -21.39 24.99
N LEU A 25 20.19 -22.60 24.54
CA LEU A 25 19.19 -23.62 24.19
C LEU A 25 18.37 -24.08 25.39
N THR A 26 18.98 -24.14 26.58
CA THR A 26 18.28 -24.50 27.83
C THR A 26 17.29 -23.39 28.25
N TRP A 27 17.69 -22.13 28.18
CA TRP A 27 16.79 -20.99 28.44
C TRP A 27 15.71 -20.87 27.37
N ALA A 28 16.05 -21.08 26.09
CA ALA A 28 15.09 -21.08 24.99
C ALA A 28 14.02 -22.15 25.22
N ALA A 29 14.40 -23.39 25.56
CA ALA A 29 13.46 -24.46 25.88
C ALA A 29 12.54 -24.09 27.07
N GLN A 30 13.07 -23.44 28.12
CA GLN A 30 12.22 -22.96 29.23
C GLN A 30 11.21 -21.89 28.77
N ILE A 31 11.62 -20.96 27.91
CA ILE A 31 10.77 -19.89 27.37
C ILE A 31 9.70 -20.45 26.42
N THR A 32 10.05 -21.41 25.55
CA THR A 32 9.16 -22.04 24.56
C THR A 32 8.35 -23.22 25.12
N ARG A 33 8.32 -23.41 26.44
CA ARG A 33 7.57 -24.49 27.13
C ARG A 33 8.00 -25.91 26.68
N ASN A 34 9.30 -26.10 26.46
CA ASN A 34 9.96 -27.30 25.94
C ASN A 34 9.57 -27.68 24.51
N ASP A 35 9.04 -26.76 23.71
CA ASP A 35 9.01 -26.95 22.25
C ASP A 35 10.44 -26.88 21.71
N ARG A 36 10.90 -28.00 21.15
CA ARG A 36 12.25 -28.17 20.61
C ARG A 36 12.47 -27.38 19.33
N ALA A 37 11.48 -27.32 18.43
CA ALA A 37 11.62 -26.62 17.16
C ALA A 37 11.68 -25.10 17.40
N GLU A 38 10.74 -24.58 18.20
CA GLU A 38 10.72 -23.16 18.55
C GLU A 38 11.96 -22.73 19.35
N SER A 39 12.52 -23.59 20.20
CA SER A 39 13.74 -23.25 20.95
C SER A 39 15.00 -23.28 20.09
N GLU A 40 15.13 -24.24 19.17
CA GLU A 40 16.22 -24.26 18.19
C GLU A 40 16.14 -23.04 17.25
N ASP A 41 14.95 -22.65 16.79
CA ASP A 41 14.76 -21.43 15.98
C ASP A 41 15.04 -20.14 16.75
N LEU A 42 14.62 -20.03 18.02
CA LEU A 42 14.86 -18.86 18.83
C LEU A 42 16.37 -18.64 19.06
N VAL A 43 17.15 -19.71 19.21
CA VAL A 43 18.62 -19.65 19.29
C VAL A 43 19.25 -19.29 17.93
N GLN A 44 18.66 -19.68 16.79
CA GLN A 44 19.10 -19.20 15.48
C GLN A 44 18.87 -17.69 15.32
N ASP A 45 17.68 -17.19 15.67
CA ASP A 45 17.38 -15.75 15.62
C ASP A 45 18.26 -14.94 16.59
N PHE A 46 18.69 -15.55 17.70
CA PHE A 46 19.67 -14.99 18.62
C PHE A 46 21.06 -14.89 17.98
N TYR A 47 21.56 -15.93 17.32
CA TYR A 47 22.84 -15.89 16.58
C TYR A 47 22.89 -14.75 15.56
N LEU A 48 21.83 -14.62 14.74
CA LEU A 48 21.71 -13.54 13.75
C LEU A 48 21.75 -12.15 14.39
N THR A 49 21.23 -12.02 15.61
CA THR A 49 21.29 -10.79 16.39
C THR A 49 22.70 -10.56 16.92
N VAL A 50 23.34 -11.57 17.51
CA VAL A 50 24.71 -11.48 18.09
C VAL A 50 25.76 -11.06 17.07
N LEU A 51 25.69 -11.56 15.83
CA LEU A 51 26.60 -11.14 14.75
C LEU A 51 26.49 -9.64 14.40
N ARG A 52 25.40 -8.98 14.79
CA ARG A 52 25.10 -7.57 14.48
C ARG A 52 25.23 -6.65 15.70
N ILE A 53 25.42 -7.19 16.89
CA ILE A 53 25.68 -6.39 18.10
C ILE A 53 27.05 -5.73 17.95
N SER A 54 27.07 -4.41 17.93
CA SER A 54 28.28 -3.58 17.78
C SER A 54 29.17 -3.58 19.03
N ARG A 55 28.57 -3.69 20.22
CA ARG A 55 29.29 -3.84 21.50
C ARG A 55 29.97 -5.21 21.62
N THR A 56 31.17 -5.23 22.18
CA THR A 56 31.87 -6.48 22.52
C THR A 56 31.22 -7.15 23.73
N LEU A 57 30.83 -8.42 23.58
CA LEU A 57 30.27 -9.24 24.67
C LEU A 57 31.35 -9.80 25.60
N ASP A 58 32.58 -9.95 25.10
CA ASP A 58 33.75 -10.41 25.84
C ASP A 58 34.18 -9.41 26.93
N GLY A 59 34.05 -9.83 28.19
CA GLY A 59 34.37 -9.06 29.39
C GLY A 59 33.21 -8.31 30.05
N MET A 60 31.95 -8.53 29.65
CA MET A 60 30.78 -7.90 30.26
C MET A 60 30.46 -8.49 31.65
N GLU A 61 30.40 -7.65 32.70
CA GLU A 61 30.17 -8.10 34.10
C GLU A 61 28.89 -8.93 34.29
N GLN A 62 27.80 -8.60 33.58
CA GLN A 62 26.51 -9.28 33.68
C GLN A 62 26.10 -9.98 32.37
N LEU A 63 27.07 -10.61 31.68
CA LEU A 63 26.86 -11.25 30.38
C LEU A 63 25.64 -12.19 30.33
N GLU A 64 25.50 -13.13 31.27
CA GLU A 64 24.36 -14.07 31.30
C GLU A 64 23.00 -13.36 31.37
N GLY A 65 22.90 -12.31 32.19
CA GLY A 65 21.68 -11.51 32.33
C GLY A 65 21.35 -10.72 31.05
N TYR A 66 22.37 -10.23 30.34
CA TYR A 66 22.22 -9.59 29.04
C TYR A 66 21.74 -10.59 27.98
N LEU A 67 22.43 -11.73 27.83
CA LEU A 67 22.08 -12.77 26.86
C LEU A 67 20.64 -13.27 27.09
N PHE A 68 20.25 -13.54 28.34
CA PHE A 68 18.88 -13.96 28.67
C PHE A 68 17.84 -12.88 28.35
N ARG A 69 18.12 -11.60 28.63
CA ARG A 69 17.21 -10.48 28.30
C ARG A 69 16.99 -10.38 26.79
N VAL A 70 18.06 -10.45 25.99
CA VAL A 70 17.95 -10.44 24.52
C VAL A 70 17.13 -11.64 24.03
N LEU A 71 17.48 -12.87 24.44
CA LEU A 71 16.79 -14.10 24.03
C LEU A 71 15.28 -14.06 24.34
N ARG A 72 14.91 -13.62 25.56
CA ARG A 72 13.51 -13.45 25.97
C ARG A 72 12.79 -12.37 25.15
N ASN A 73 13.45 -11.24 24.88
CA ASN A 73 12.86 -10.16 24.10
C ASN A 73 12.67 -10.57 22.62
N LEU A 74 13.58 -11.35 22.04
CA LEU A 74 13.41 -11.94 20.70
C LEU A 74 12.19 -12.87 20.63
N TYR A 75 11.95 -13.67 21.67
CA TYR A 75 10.75 -14.51 21.75
C TYR A 75 9.47 -13.66 21.82
N TYR A 76 9.46 -12.59 22.62
CA TYR A 76 8.32 -11.66 22.64
C TYR A 76 8.09 -10.99 21.28
N ALA A 77 9.16 -10.61 20.58
CA ALA A 77 9.06 -10.04 19.24
C ALA A 77 8.46 -11.03 18.22
N ARG A 78 8.92 -12.30 18.20
CA ARG A 78 8.35 -13.39 17.40
C ARG A 78 6.86 -13.59 17.71
N MET A 79 6.50 -13.63 18.99
CA MET A 79 5.12 -13.82 19.45
C MET A 79 4.17 -12.65 19.15
N ARG A 80 4.67 -11.41 19.07
CA ARG A 80 3.85 -10.27 18.59
C ARG A 80 3.77 -10.24 17.06
N ARG A 81 4.85 -10.53 16.33
CA ARG A 81 4.83 -10.64 14.85
C ARG A 81 3.88 -11.74 14.35
N ALA A 82 3.91 -12.93 14.95
CA ALA A 82 3.03 -14.05 14.59
C ALA A 82 1.52 -13.81 14.88
N ARG A 83 1.15 -12.68 15.48
CA ARG A 83 -0.24 -12.26 15.73
C ARG A 83 -0.71 -11.15 14.80
N ARG A 84 0.09 -10.75 13.81
CA ARG A 84 -0.25 -9.70 12.86
C ARG A 84 -0.59 -10.26 11.50
N GLU A 85 -1.55 -9.61 10.85
CA GLU A 85 -1.59 -9.53 9.40
C GLU A 85 -0.51 -8.51 8.98
N PRO A 86 0.40 -8.84 8.04
CA PRO A 86 1.40 -7.88 7.57
C PRO A 86 0.71 -6.70 6.87
N ILE A 87 1.27 -5.49 7.06
CA ILE A 87 0.65 -4.23 6.63
C ILE A 87 0.58 -4.13 5.09
N ASP A 88 1.53 -4.77 4.39
CA ASP A 88 1.47 -5.08 2.96
C ASP A 88 1.61 -6.60 2.76
N SER A 89 0.67 -7.24 2.05
CA SER A 89 0.83 -8.62 1.59
C SER A 89 1.71 -8.65 0.32
N LEU A 90 3.03 -8.68 0.51
CA LEU A 90 4.03 -8.81 -0.56
C LEU A 90 3.71 -9.98 -1.51
N SER A 91 3.88 -9.76 -2.82
CA SER A 91 3.77 -10.86 -3.78
C SER A 91 4.94 -11.83 -3.60
N ILE A 92 4.72 -13.11 -3.90
CA ILE A 92 5.75 -14.15 -3.73
C ILE A 92 7.04 -13.84 -4.52
N VAL A 93 6.94 -13.08 -5.61
CA VAL A 93 8.08 -12.67 -6.47
C VAL A 93 8.91 -11.52 -5.90
N ASP A 94 8.36 -10.77 -4.95
CA ASP A 94 9.01 -9.61 -4.34
C ASP A 94 10.04 -10.04 -3.29
N TYR A 95 9.87 -11.22 -2.70
CA TYR A 95 10.87 -11.85 -1.84
C TYR A 95 12.20 -12.07 -2.58
N ASP A 96 13.28 -12.05 -1.81
CA ASP A 96 14.64 -12.21 -2.32
C ASP A 96 14.99 -13.66 -2.75
N SER A 97 14.25 -14.65 -2.27
CA SER A 97 14.34 -16.03 -2.73
C SER A 97 13.03 -16.79 -2.52
N VAL A 98 12.86 -17.89 -3.27
CA VAL A 98 11.76 -18.85 -3.06
C VAL A 98 11.74 -19.41 -1.63
N GLU A 99 12.92 -19.60 -1.02
CA GLU A 99 13.03 -20.09 0.36
C GLU A 99 12.44 -19.09 1.36
N GLN A 100 12.80 -17.80 1.25
CA GLN A 100 12.26 -16.74 2.10
C GLN A 100 10.73 -16.61 1.93
N GLY A 101 10.24 -16.61 0.70
CA GLY A 101 8.82 -16.50 0.41
C GLY A 101 7.99 -17.70 0.93
N LEU A 102 8.53 -18.92 0.86
CA LEU A 102 7.88 -20.12 1.41
C LEU A 102 7.92 -20.19 2.94
N VAL A 103 8.89 -19.52 3.59
CA VAL A 103 8.95 -19.39 5.06
C VAL A 103 7.98 -18.32 5.57
N ALA A 104 7.75 -17.25 4.80
CA ALA A 104 6.80 -16.20 5.14
C ALA A 104 5.32 -16.58 4.92
N ALA A 105 5.06 -17.55 4.04
CA ALA A 105 3.73 -18.03 3.67
C ALA A 105 2.97 -18.73 4.81
N ASP A 106 1.67 -18.43 4.98
CA ASP A 106 0.81 -19.28 5.82
C ASP A 106 0.56 -20.64 5.12
N ARG A 107 0.45 -21.69 5.94
CA ARG A 107 0.25 -23.08 5.51
C ARG A 107 -1.04 -23.27 4.69
N ARG A 108 -2.00 -22.35 4.82
CA ARG A 108 -3.27 -22.34 4.07
C ARG A 108 -3.11 -21.80 2.64
N GLU A 109 -2.12 -20.94 2.40
CA GLU A 109 -1.88 -20.27 1.12
C GLU A 109 -0.90 -21.02 0.21
N LEU A 110 -0.18 -22.02 0.74
CA LEU A 110 0.84 -22.79 0.02
C LEU A 110 0.38 -23.37 -1.33
N LEU A 111 -0.91 -23.70 -1.50
CA LEU A 111 -1.44 -24.17 -2.78
C LEU A 111 -1.44 -23.08 -3.86
N PHE A 112 -1.82 -21.85 -3.50
CA PHE A 112 -1.82 -20.68 -4.38
C PHE A 112 -0.40 -20.24 -4.69
N ILE A 113 0.43 -20.15 -3.65
CA ILE A 113 1.85 -19.79 -3.74
C ILE A 113 2.62 -20.79 -4.62
N ARG A 114 2.35 -22.09 -4.51
CA ARG A 114 2.91 -23.10 -5.42
C ARG A 114 2.52 -22.84 -6.88
N SER A 115 1.27 -22.48 -7.15
CA SER A 115 0.81 -22.17 -8.51
C SER A 115 1.54 -20.95 -9.07
N HIS A 116 1.68 -19.89 -8.26
CA HIS A 116 2.43 -18.69 -8.64
C HIS A 116 3.92 -18.97 -8.87
N LEU A 117 4.58 -19.74 -8.02
CA LEU A 117 5.98 -20.14 -8.21
C LEU A 117 6.19 -20.92 -9.51
N GLU A 118 5.28 -21.85 -9.83
CA GLU A 118 5.34 -22.58 -11.11
C GLU A 118 5.12 -21.63 -12.32
N GLN A 119 4.23 -20.64 -12.21
CA GLN A 119 4.01 -19.63 -13.25
C GLN A 119 5.20 -18.65 -13.43
N ILE A 120 5.77 -18.11 -12.35
CA ILE A 120 6.96 -17.24 -12.40
C ILE A 120 8.15 -18.00 -13.01
N CYS A 121 8.32 -19.28 -12.67
CA CYS A 121 9.39 -20.12 -13.20
C CYS A 121 9.23 -20.32 -14.72
N LEU A 122 8.02 -20.62 -15.20
CA LEU A 122 7.73 -20.74 -16.62
C LEU A 122 7.93 -19.41 -17.36
N TYR A 123 7.42 -18.30 -16.82
CA TYR A 123 7.63 -16.94 -17.34
C TYR A 123 9.13 -16.63 -17.52
N ALA A 124 9.91 -16.77 -16.44
CA ALA A 124 11.34 -16.46 -16.48
C ALA A 124 12.11 -17.38 -17.45
N CYS A 125 11.73 -18.67 -17.53
CA CYS A 125 12.31 -19.61 -18.49
C CYS A 125 11.99 -19.26 -19.96
N GLN A 126 10.83 -18.70 -20.26
CA GLN A 126 10.48 -18.23 -21.61
C GLN A 126 11.17 -16.89 -21.94
N ARG A 127 11.29 -15.99 -20.95
CA ARG A 127 11.77 -14.62 -21.17
C ARG A 127 13.29 -14.49 -21.23
N LYS A 128 14.05 -15.32 -20.50
CA LYS A 128 15.52 -15.23 -20.31
C LYS A 128 16.35 -15.04 -21.59
N SER A 129 15.98 -15.69 -22.70
CA SER A 129 16.72 -15.60 -23.97
C SER A 129 16.52 -14.26 -24.70
N THR A 130 15.45 -13.53 -24.36
CA THR A 130 15.10 -12.21 -24.93
C THR A 130 15.47 -11.05 -24.01
N ASN A 131 15.35 -11.21 -22.68
CA ASN A 131 15.65 -10.17 -21.69
C ASN A 131 16.61 -10.70 -20.62
N ARG A 132 17.78 -10.04 -20.48
CA ARG A 132 18.78 -10.36 -19.43
C ARG A 132 18.20 -10.30 -18.02
N ALA A 133 17.22 -9.41 -17.79
CA ALA A 133 16.56 -9.24 -16.50
C ALA A 133 15.92 -10.54 -15.98
N ALA A 134 15.31 -11.33 -16.86
CA ALA A 134 14.73 -12.63 -16.49
C ALA A 134 15.80 -13.68 -16.13
N GLY A 135 17.00 -13.62 -16.74
CA GLY A 135 18.14 -14.44 -16.33
C GLY A 135 18.68 -14.06 -14.95
N ILE A 136 18.74 -12.76 -14.66
CA ILE A 136 19.13 -12.22 -13.35
C ILE A 136 18.10 -12.62 -12.28
N LEU A 137 16.80 -12.55 -12.58
CA LEU A 137 15.72 -13.05 -11.71
C LEU A 137 15.85 -14.54 -11.41
N ILE A 138 16.16 -15.38 -12.42
CA ILE A 138 16.42 -16.83 -12.21
C ILE A 138 17.53 -17.03 -11.19
N MET A 139 18.66 -16.32 -11.36
CA MET A 139 19.78 -16.46 -10.43
C MET A 139 19.45 -15.98 -9.01
N ARG A 140 18.85 -14.80 -8.85
CA ARG A 140 18.49 -14.27 -7.52
C ARG A 140 17.46 -15.16 -6.83
N PHE A 141 16.29 -15.29 -7.45
CA PHE A 141 15.09 -15.80 -6.80
C PHE A 141 15.07 -17.32 -6.67
N PHE A 142 15.42 -18.05 -7.75
CA PHE A 142 15.34 -19.52 -7.78
C PHE A 142 16.67 -20.22 -7.46
N LEU A 143 17.81 -19.64 -7.80
CA LEU A 143 19.13 -20.26 -7.58
C LEU A 143 19.88 -19.72 -6.35
N GLY A 144 19.34 -18.72 -5.66
CA GLY A 144 19.89 -18.21 -4.40
C GLY A 144 21.25 -17.53 -4.56
N TYR A 145 21.44 -16.77 -5.65
CA TYR A 145 22.59 -15.88 -5.79
C TYR A 145 22.33 -14.56 -5.07
N TYR A 146 23.38 -14.03 -4.44
CA TYR A 146 23.32 -12.68 -3.87
C TYR A 146 23.64 -11.62 -4.93
N PRO A 147 23.11 -10.39 -4.83
CA PRO A 147 23.45 -9.33 -5.77
C PRO A 147 24.96 -9.06 -5.90
N SER A 148 25.72 -9.14 -4.82
CA SER A 148 27.19 -9.06 -4.84
C SER A 148 27.88 -10.19 -5.64
N GLU A 149 27.21 -11.33 -5.82
CA GLU A 149 27.65 -12.44 -6.67
C GLU A 149 27.16 -12.27 -8.11
N LEU A 150 25.95 -11.72 -8.30
CA LEU A 150 25.42 -11.36 -9.63
C LEU A 150 26.32 -10.33 -10.33
N MET A 151 26.85 -9.34 -9.59
CA MET A 151 27.84 -8.40 -10.12
C MET A 151 29.10 -9.11 -10.66
N LYS A 152 29.56 -10.17 -9.99
CA LYS A 152 30.75 -10.95 -10.39
C LYS A 152 30.48 -11.88 -11.57
N VAL A 153 29.34 -12.57 -11.57
CA VAL A 153 28.95 -13.53 -12.62
C VAL A 153 28.49 -12.82 -13.89
N VAL A 154 27.67 -11.78 -13.78
CA VAL A 154 27.10 -11.07 -14.94
C VAL A 154 28.00 -9.92 -15.40
N GLN A 155 28.96 -9.50 -14.57
CA GLN A 155 29.95 -8.45 -14.85
C GLN A 155 29.30 -7.08 -15.13
N ILE A 156 28.34 -6.71 -14.26
CA ILE A 156 27.57 -5.45 -14.30
C ILE A 156 27.59 -4.77 -12.91
N PRO A 157 27.49 -3.43 -12.84
CA PRO A 157 27.49 -2.69 -11.58
C PRO A 157 26.19 -2.90 -10.80
N ARG A 158 26.21 -2.56 -9.50
CA ARG A 158 25.13 -2.92 -8.56
C ARG A 158 23.77 -2.37 -8.96
N TYR A 159 23.69 -1.08 -9.29
CA TYR A 159 22.43 -0.44 -9.69
C TYR A 159 21.77 -1.11 -10.90
N VAL A 160 22.55 -1.65 -11.86
CA VAL A 160 22.01 -2.38 -13.02
C VAL A 160 21.45 -3.74 -12.63
N VAL A 161 22.03 -4.42 -11.62
CA VAL A 161 21.45 -5.66 -11.06
C VAL A 161 20.10 -5.37 -10.42
N ASP A 162 20.03 -4.34 -9.58
CA ASP A 162 18.81 -3.97 -8.85
C ASP A 162 17.71 -3.48 -9.82
N GLN A 163 18.04 -2.62 -10.79
CA GLN A 163 17.11 -2.18 -11.84
C GLN A 163 16.60 -3.36 -12.67
N ALA A 164 17.45 -4.31 -13.02
CA ALA A 164 17.05 -5.52 -13.75
C ALA A 164 16.13 -6.42 -12.91
N LEU A 165 16.40 -6.58 -11.61
CA LEU A 165 15.51 -7.30 -10.70
C LEU A 165 14.15 -6.61 -10.56
N HIS A 166 14.11 -5.29 -10.40
CA HIS A 166 12.87 -4.52 -10.32
C HIS A 166 12.03 -4.66 -11.61
N VAL A 167 12.64 -4.52 -12.79
CA VAL A 167 11.96 -4.75 -14.08
C VAL A 167 11.43 -6.18 -14.18
N ALA A 168 12.25 -7.19 -13.87
CA ALA A 168 11.85 -8.59 -13.98
C ALA A 168 10.75 -8.99 -12.97
N ARG A 169 10.79 -8.45 -11.74
CA ARG A 169 9.74 -8.63 -10.72
C ARG A 169 8.42 -8.00 -11.18
N ASN A 170 8.45 -6.78 -11.71
CA ASN A 170 7.26 -6.10 -12.22
C ASN A 170 6.67 -6.81 -13.46
N GLU A 171 7.50 -7.23 -14.43
CA GLU A 171 7.03 -8.06 -15.54
C GLU A 171 6.42 -9.38 -15.02
N ALA A 172 7.07 -10.07 -14.08
CA ALA A 172 6.55 -11.30 -13.51
C ALA A 172 5.24 -11.11 -12.72
N ARG A 173 5.06 -9.99 -12.00
CA ARG A 173 3.81 -9.64 -11.31
C ARG A 173 2.67 -9.43 -12.31
N MET A 174 2.91 -8.62 -13.36
CA MET A 174 1.94 -8.45 -14.46
C MET A 174 1.60 -9.76 -15.17
N HIS A 175 2.54 -10.70 -15.27
CA HIS A 175 2.27 -12.03 -15.83
C HIS A 175 1.41 -12.92 -14.92
N LEU A 176 1.51 -12.79 -13.60
CA LEU A 176 0.63 -13.47 -12.64
C LEU A 176 -0.79 -12.90 -12.69
N ASP A 177 -0.91 -11.57 -12.71
CA ASP A 177 -2.20 -10.87 -12.69
C ASP A 177 -2.95 -10.98 -14.03
N HIS A 178 -2.23 -10.88 -15.16
CA HIS A 178 -2.79 -10.91 -16.51
C HIS A 178 -1.97 -11.84 -17.45
N PRO A 179 -2.15 -13.17 -17.38
CA PRO A 179 -1.39 -14.14 -18.18
C PRO A 179 -1.72 -14.02 -19.68
N GLY A 180 -0.94 -13.19 -20.38
CA GLY A 180 -1.10 -12.86 -21.80
C GLY A 180 -0.76 -11.41 -22.15
N ALA A 181 -0.64 -10.50 -21.17
CA ALA A 181 -0.30 -9.10 -21.41
C ALA A 181 1.11 -8.89 -21.99
N ILE A 182 2.04 -9.81 -21.73
CA ILE A 182 3.43 -9.75 -22.22
C ILE A 182 3.53 -10.45 -23.58
N VAL A 183 3.27 -9.68 -24.65
CA VAL A 183 3.47 -10.15 -26.03
C VAL A 183 4.96 -10.12 -26.37
N SER A 184 5.58 -11.29 -26.52
CA SER A 184 6.93 -11.39 -27.09
C SER A 184 6.91 -11.08 -28.59
N ILE A 185 7.64 -10.03 -29.00
CA ILE A 185 7.76 -9.56 -30.39
C ILE A 185 8.47 -10.59 -31.31
N SER A 186 8.97 -11.69 -30.76
CA SER A 186 9.42 -12.85 -31.52
C SER A 186 8.73 -14.11 -31.02
N PRO A 187 8.21 -14.97 -31.92
CA PRO A 187 7.71 -16.30 -31.58
C PRO A 187 8.91 -17.20 -31.27
N ALA A 188 9.47 -17.05 -30.06
CA ALA A 188 10.41 -18.00 -29.52
C ALA A 188 9.75 -19.38 -29.51
N LYS A 189 10.41 -20.34 -30.15
CA LYS A 189 9.94 -21.72 -30.32
C LYS A 189 9.63 -22.30 -28.94
N SER A 190 8.35 -22.36 -28.56
CA SER A 190 7.92 -22.65 -27.19
C SER A 190 8.64 -23.89 -26.67
N PRO A 191 9.49 -23.78 -25.63
CA PRO A 191 10.19 -24.95 -25.11
C PRO A 191 9.13 -25.94 -24.65
N SER A 192 9.23 -27.20 -25.13
CA SER A 192 8.27 -28.25 -24.84
C SER A 192 8.46 -28.77 -23.41
N ILE A 193 8.22 -27.89 -22.43
CA ILE A 193 8.29 -28.18 -21.00
C ILE A 193 7.08 -29.02 -20.64
N SER A 194 7.16 -30.32 -20.92
CA SER A 194 6.19 -31.29 -20.42
C SER A 194 6.36 -31.40 -18.90
N VAL A 195 5.59 -30.60 -18.15
CA VAL A 195 5.55 -30.69 -16.68
C VAL A 195 5.06 -32.08 -16.30
N SER A 196 6.00 -32.96 -15.92
CA SER A 196 5.68 -34.33 -15.53
C SER A 196 4.76 -34.32 -14.31
N LYS A 197 3.56 -34.88 -14.47
CA LYS A 197 2.59 -35.14 -13.39
C LYS A 197 3.06 -36.28 -12.46
N ARG A 198 4.30 -36.23 -11.96
CA ARG A 198 4.77 -37.12 -10.89
C ARG A 198 4.48 -36.49 -9.53
N SER A 199 4.17 -37.37 -8.59
CA SER A 199 3.60 -37.14 -7.26
C SER A 199 3.82 -35.75 -6.68
N ALA A 200 2.73 -35.09 -6.28
CA ALA A 200 2.80 -33.86 -5.49
C ALA A 200 3.32 -34.19 -4.09
N GLY A 201 4.62 -33.98 -3.88
CA GLY A 201 5.14 -33.67 -2.56
C GLY A 201 4.39 -32.45 -1.99
N ASN A 202 4.03 -32.53 -0.71
CA ASN A 202 3.46 -31.43 0.06
C ASN A 202 4.55 -30.61 0.78
N ASP A 203 5.82 -30.94 0.57
CA ASP A 203 6.96 -30.27 1.19
C ASP A 203 7.45 -29.10 0.32
N SER A 204 7.78 -27.99 0.97
CA SER A 204 8.43 -26.83 0.36
C SER A 204 9.74 -27.20 -0.33
N HIS A 205 10.44 -28.23 0.16
CA HIS A 205 11.66 -28.74 -0.43
C HIS A 205 11.46 -29.34 -1.83
N ASP A 206 10.46 -30.21 -2.00
CA ASP A 206 10.13 -30.86 -3.28
C ASP A 206 9.74 -29.81 -4.34
N ILE A 207 9.05 -28.75 -3.92
CA ILE A 207 8.69 -27.62 -4.78
C ILE A 207 9.95 -26.91 -5.29
N PHE A 208 10.89 -26.58 -4.41
CA PHE A 208 12.16 -25.95 -4.79
C PHE A 208 12.95 -26.80 -5.80
N LEU A 209 13.12 -28.11 -5.53
CA LEU A 209 13.81 -29.02 -6.45
C LEU A 209 13.13 -29.09 -7.82
N LYS A 210 11.79 -29.20 -7.86
CA LYS A 210 11.01 -29.23 -9.11
C LYS A 210 11.19 -27.95 -9.94
N LEU A 211 11.15 -26.78 -9.29
CA LEU A 211 11.32 -25.48 -9.97
C LEU A 211 12.73 -25.37 -10.57
N ARG A 212 13.75 -25.74 -9.81
CA ARG A 212 15.14 -25.74 -10.26
C ARG A 212 15.43 -26.76 -11.36
N GLU A 213 14.84 -27.96 -11.29
CA GLU A 213 14.91 -28.94 -12.38
C GLU A 213 14.25 -28.42 -13.67
N THR A 214 13.14 -27.68 -13.53
CA THR A 214 12.44 -27.05 -14.67
C THR A 214 13.32 -26.00 -15.36
N ILE A 215 14.03 -25.17 -14.58
CA ILE A 215 14.99 -24.18 -15.09
C ILE A 215 16.13 -24.87 -15.87
N PHE A 216 16.70 -25.93 -15.32
CA PHE A 216 17.83 -26.63 -15.96
C PHE A 216 17.42 -27.44 -17.20
N ARG A 217 16.19 -27.98 -17.24
CA ARG A 217 15.62 -28.60 -18.45
C ARG A 217 15.34 -27.60 -19.57
N ALA A 218 15.13 -26.33 -19.25
CA ALA A 218 14.95 -25.27 -20.23
C ALA A 218 16.30 -24.66 -20.69
N SER A 219 17.38 -25.44 -20.71
CA SER A 219 18.67 -24.98 -21.23
C SER A 219 18.65 -24.90 -22.76
N GLU A 220 19.19 -23.79 -23.30
CA GLU A 220 19.24 -23.47 -24.72
C GLU A 220 20.66 -23.01 -25.08
N GLY A 221 21.12 -23.25 -26.31
CA GLY A 221 22.47 -22.89 -26.76
C GLY A 221 23.56 -23.92 -26.44
N GLU A 222 24.77 -23.69 -26.97
CA GLU A 222 25.92 -24.56 -26.81
C GLU A 222 26.66 -24.31 -25.49
N HIS A 223 27.30 -25.36 -24.94
CA HIS A 223 28.13 -25.24 -23.74
C HIS A 223 29.31 -24.30 -23.97
N PHE A 224 29.58 -23.43 -22.99
CA PHE A 224 30.82 -22.66 -22.96
C PHE A 224 32.02 -23.59 -22.77
N ASP A 225 33.06 -23.39 -23.59
CA ASP A 225 34.35 -24.02 -23.33
C ASP A 225 34.98 -23.43 -22.06
N ARG A 226 35.63 -24.29 -21.28
CA ARG A 226 36.23 -23.95 -20.00
C ARG A 226 37.30 -22.87 -20.16
N ALA A 227 38.11 -22.93 -21.22
CA ALA A 227 39.14 -21.94 -21.50
C ALA A 227 38.55 -20.53 -21.74
N VAL A 228 37.38 -20.45 -22.38
CA VAL A 228 36.67 -19.18 -22.64
C VAL A 228 36.11 -18.58 -21.34
N LEU A 229 35.60 -19.42 -20.43
CA LEU A 229 35.17 -18.97 -19.11
C LEU A 229 36.38 -18.52 -18.26
N GLU A 230 37.45 -19.30 -18.22
CA GLU A 230 38.68 -18.95 -17.50
C GLU A 230 39.27 -17.64 -18.03
N GLN A 231 39.29 -17.40 -19.35
CA GLN A 231 39.71 -16.12 -19.93
C GLN A 231 38.77 -14.96 -19.58
N ARG A 232 37.44 -15.16 -19.57
CA ARG A 232 36.47 -14.11 -19.22
C ARG A 232 36.55 -13.66 -17.77
N TYR A 233 36.88 -14.55 -16.83
CA TYR A 233 36.93 -14.23 -15.41
C TYR A 233 38.37 -14.09 -14.86
N ALA A 234 39.39 -14.32 -15.69
CA ALA A 234 40.75 -13.86 -15.40
C ALA A 234 40.76 -12.32 -15.36
N GLY A 235 41.02 -11.75 -14.18
CA GLY A 235 40.81 -10.34 -13.87
C GLY A 235 41.79 -9.34 -14.51
N GLY A 236 41.94 -9.35 -15.83
CA GLY A 236 42.83 -8.47 -16.59
C GLY A 236 42.13 -7.33 -17.34
N GLU A 237 40.90 -7.54 -17.81
CA GLU A 237 40.11 -6.54 -18.56
C GLU A 237 38.64 -6.62 -18.13
N THR A 238 37.90 -5.49 -18.15
CA THR A 238 36.44 -5.47 -17.93
C THR A 238 35.72 -6.09 -19.13
N PRO A 239 35.16 -7.32 -19.04
CA PRO A 239 34.69 -7.99 -20.24
C PRO A 239 33.36 -7.41 -20.72
N SER A 240 33.09 -7.53 -22.02
CA SER A 240 31.79 -7.19 -22.58
C SER A 240 30.68 -7.98 -21.85
N PRO A 241 29.59 -7.33 -21.38
CA PRO A 241 28.55 -8.01 -20.62
C PRO A 241 27.90 -9.11 -21.46
N LEU A 242 27.50 -10.21 -20.82
CA LEU A 242 26.87 -11.35 -21.50
C LEU A 242 25.61 -10.89 -22.27
N SER A 243 25.44 -11.40 -23.49
CA SER A 243 24.18 -11.24 -24.23
C SER A 243 23.03 -11.99 -23.54
N ALA A 244 21.77 -11.65 -23.86
CA ALA A 244 20.60 -12.32 -23.29
C ALA A 244 20.63 -13.84 -23.53
N GLN A 245 21.03 -14.28 -24.73
CA GLN A 245 21.16 -15.71 -25.07
C GLN A 245 22.31 -16.40 -24.32
N GLN A 246 23.47 -15.76 -24.20
CA GLN A 246 24.61 -16.30 -23.44
C GLN A 246 24.28 -16.43 -21.95
N LEU A 247 23.63 -15.41 -21.37
CA LEU A 247 23.17 -15.46 -19.98
C LEU A 247 22.08 -16.52 -19.81
N ALA A 248 21.12 -16.63 -20.75
CA ALA A 248 20.08 -17.66 -20.72
C ALA A 248 20.65 -19.08 -20.71
N HIS A 249 21.69 -19.36 -21.51
CA HIS A 249 22.42 -20.62 -21.41
C HIS A 249 23.03 -20.78 -20.03
N LEU A 250 23.86 -19.80 -19.60
CA LEU A 250 24.61 -19.89 -18.35
C LEU A 250 23.70 -20.15 -17.14
N VAL A 251 22.60 -19.42 -16.96
CA VAL A 251 21.69 -19.58 -15.80
C VAL A 251 20.89 -20.89 -15.82
N SER A 252 20.81 -21.54 -16.98
CA SER A 252 20.06 -22.80 -17.17
C SER A 252 20.98 -24.02 -17.26
N CYS A 253 22.28 -23.83 -17.38
CA CYS A 253 23.26 -24.88 -17.61
C CYS A 253 24.05 -25.13 -16.33
N PRO A 254 23.72 -26.18 -15.54
CA PRO A 254 24.34 -26.39 -14.23
C PRO A 254 25.86 -26.62 -14.34
N THR A 255 26.33 -27.26 -15.41
CA THR A 255 27.77 -27.50 -15.64
C THR A 255 28.55 -26.22 -15.92
N CYS A 256 28.08 -25.36 -16.82
CA CYS A 256 28.73 -24.08 -17.11
C CYS A 256 28.64 -23.12 -15.91
N LEU A 257 27.52 -23.11 -15.19
CA LEU A 257 27.35 -22.24 -14.02
C LEU A 257 28.24 -22.67 -12.85
N ASP A 258 28.39 -23.97 -12.58
CA ASP A 258 29.33 -24.45 -11.55
C ASP A 258 30.80 -24.29 -11.95
N GLN A 259 31.14 -24.30 -13.24
CA GLN A 259 32.46 -23.87 -13.71
C GLN A 259 32.71 -22.39 -13.38
N VAL A 260 31.76 -21.50 -13.65
CA VAL A 260 31.87 -20.08 -13.28
C VAL A 260 31.95 -19.89 -11.76
N ASN A 261 31.14 -20.61 -10.98
CA ASN A 261 31.24 -20.60 -9.51
C ASN A 261 32.65 -21.01 -9.04
N THR A 262 33.21 -22.06 -9.63
CA THR A 262 34.56 -22.56 -9.30
C THR A 262 35.64 -21.50 -9.59
N ILE A 263 35.57 -20.84 -10.75
CA ILE A 263 36.53 -19.79 -11.17
C ILE A 263 36.41 -18.55 -10.27
N LEU A 264 35.20 -18.16 -9.89
CA LEU A 264 34.92 -16.99 -9.04
C LEU A 264 34.99 -17.27 -7.53
N HIS A 265 35.33 -18.49 -7.13
CA HIS A 265 35.33 -18.97 -5.74
C HIS A 265 34.00 -18.73 -5.01
N LEU A 266 32.88 -18.93 -5.72
CA LEU A 266 31.52 -18.84 -5.20
C LEU A 266 30.99 -20.23 -4.79
N PRO A 267 30.04 -20.32 -3.84
CA PRO A 267 29.36 -21.57 -3.51
C PRO A 267 28.77 -22.26 -4.73
N LEU A 268 28.96 -23.58 -4.82
CA LEU A 268 28.43 -24.39 -5.92
C LEU A 268 26.91 -24.49 -5.84
N LEU A 269 26.26 -24.79 -6.96
CA LEU A 269 24.80 -24.97 -7.03
C LEU A 269 24.30 -26.04 -6.07
N ALA A 270 25.08 -27.09 -5.80
CA ALA A 270 24.73 -28.10 -4.78
C ALA A 270 24.58 -27.47 -3.39
N GLU A 271 25.55 -26.64 -2.97
CA GLU A 271 25.60 -25.98 -1.66
C GLU A 271 24.52 -24.91 -1.49
N ARG A 272 23.93 -24.44 -2.59
CA ARG A 272 22.80 -23.49 -2.61
C ARG A 272 21.44 -24.14 -2.37
N SER A 273 21.33 -25.47 -2.34
CA SER A 273 20.06 -26.16 -2.02
C SER A 273 19.69 -26.05 -0.53
N PRO A 274 18.39 -25.91 -0.17
CA PRO A 274 17.93 -25.85 1.23
C PRO A 274 18.32 -27.08 2.07
N GLU A 275 18.56 -28.23 1.43
CA GLU A 275 18.86 -29.52 2.08
C GLU A 275 20.23 -29.57 2.78
N TYR A 276 21.21 -28.73 2.42
CA TYR A 276 22.53 -28.74 3.07
C TYR A 276 22.53 -28.24 4.54
N GLY A 277 21.34 -27.92 5.07
CA GLY A 277 21.08 -27.70 6.50
C GLY A 277 20.60 -28.95 7.28
N LEU A 278 20.35 -30.08 6.61
CA LEU A 278 19.93 -31.36 7.21
C LEU A 278 21.00 -32.44 6.99
N ASP A 279 21.38 -33.14 8.05
CA ASP A 279 22.61 -33.95 8.09
C ASP A 279 22.69 -35.06 7.03
N ARG A 280 23.67 -34.95 6.11
CA ARG A 280 24.33 -36.09 5.46
C ARG A 280 25.86 -36.00 5.56
N ASP A 281 26.37 -35.81 6.78
CA ASP A 281 27.70 -36.34 7.17
C ASP A 281 27.61 -37.88 7.18
N GLY A 282 27.54 -38.47 5.99
CA GLY A 282 27.08 -39.84 5.78
C GLY A 282 27.45 -40.41 4.41
N GLY A 283 28.71 -40.21 4.01
CA GLY A 283 29.41 -40.94 2.95
C GLY A 283 28.97 -40.64 1.50
N SER A 284 29.93 -40.14 0.70
CA SER A 284 30.17 -40.44 -0.72
C SER A 284 30.80 -39.23 -1.45
N GLY A 285 32.06 -38.96 -1.17
CA GLY A 285 32.91 -38.40 -2.23
C GLY A 285 33.14 -39.49 -3.30
N PRO A 286 33.29 -39.15 -4.58
CA PRO A 286 33.56 -40.15 -5.62
C PRO A 286 34.94 -40.79 -5.38
N GLN A 287 34.94 -42.05 -4.95
CA GLN A 287 36.15 -42.77 -4.59
C GLN A 287 36.91 -43.24 -5.84
N ALA A 288 38.06 -42.62 -6.11
CA ALA A 288 39.05 -43.15 -7.02
C ALA A 288 40.18 -43.83 -6.22
N GLY A 289 40.20 -45.17 -6.23
CA GLY A 289 41.43 -45.97 -6.14
C GLY A 289 41.92 -46.46 -4.77
N ILE A 290 41.90 -47.79 -4.63
CA ILE A 290 42.97 -48.65 -4.05
C ILE A 290 43.21 -48.59 -2.52
N GLY A 291 43.19 -49.77 -1.88
CA GLY A 291 43.82 -49.99 -0.57
C GLY A 291 43.10 -51.02 0.30
N GLU A 292 43.65 -52.23 0.42
CA GLU A 292 43.08 -53.32 1.24
C GLU A 292 43.45 -53.23 2.74
N ASN A 293 42.79 -54.10 3.52
CA ASN A 293 43.24 -54.71 4.79
C ASN A 293 42.91 -54.02 6.14
N SER A 294 41.91 -54.65 6.78
CA SER A 294 42.05 -55.32 8.08
C SER A 294 41.61 -54.66 9.39
N ALA A 295 41.17 -55.57 10.27
CA ALA A 295 41.03 -55.49 11.73
C ALA A 295 39.81 -54.76 12.32
N SER A 296 38.92 -55.60 12.86
CA SER A 296 37.86 -55.26 13.81
C SER A 296 38.37 -54.50 15.04
N GLN A 297 37.73 -53.38 15.38
CA GLN A 297 37.58 -52.97 16.78
C GLN A 297 36.14 -52.58 17.08
N THR A 298 35.56 -53.27 18.05
CA THR A 298 34.28 -52.95 18.69
C THR A 298 34.40 -51.63 19.44
N ARG A 299 33.90 -50.54 18.85
CA ARG A 299 33.63 -49.29 19.58
C ARG A 299 32.14 -49.09 19.77
N THR A 300 31.79 -48.76 21.00
CA THR A 300 30.42 -48.55 21.48
C THR A 300 29.71 -47.48 20.66
N LYS A 301 28.48 -47.77 20.21
CA LYS A 301 27.55 -46.75 19.71
C LYS A 301 27.20 -45.79 20.85
N ARG A 302 28.00 -44.73 21.02
CA ARG A 302 27.51 -43.51 21.68
C ARG A 302 26.52 -42.84 20.73
N SER A 303 25.40 -42.44 21.30
CA SER A 303 24.33 -41.74 20.61
C SER A 303 24.77 -40.34 20.20
N ASP A 304 25.23 -40.16 18.96
CA ASP A 304 25.28 -38.84 18.32
C ASP A 304 23.84 -38.40 17.99
N SER A 305 23.19 -37.81 18.99
CA SER A 305 21.87 -37.16 18.90
C SER A 305 21.92 -35.69 19.34
N LYS A 306 23.12 -35.10 19.28
CA LYS A 306 23.43 -33.70 19.62
C LYS A 306 24.20 -33.00 18.49
N LYS A 307 23.51 -32.62 17.43
CA LYS A 307 23.87 -31.44 16.64
C LYS A 307 22.61 -30.60 16.45
N GLY A 308 22.75 -29.29 16.65
CA GLY A 308 21.73 -28.31 16.26
C GLY A 308 21.81 -28.00 14.76
N PRO A 309 21.16 -26.94 14.28
CA PRO A 309 21.26 -26.53 12.88
C PRO A 309 22.73 -26.37 12.45
N SER A 310 23.06 -26.82 11.22
CA SER A 310 24.43 -26.75 10.73
C SER A 310 24.93 -25.30 10.70
N LEU A 311 26.20 -25.07 11.04
CA LEU A 311 26.83 -23.74 11.03
C LEU A 311 26.61 -23.02 9.69
N ARG A 312 26.69 -23.77 8.59
CA ARG A 312 26.44 -23.27 7.23
C ARG A 312 25.03 -22.69 7.04
N LYS A 313 23.99 -23.25 7.69
CA LYS A 313 22.62 -22.72 7.64
C LYS A 313 22.54 -21.38 8.38
N LEU A 314 23.22 -21.25 9.52
CA LEU A 314 23.31 -20.03 10.29
C LEU A 314 24.08 -18.93 9.53
N GLU A 315 25.24 -19.27 8.96
CA GLU A 315 26.05 -18.36 8.11
C GLU A 315 25.27 -17.89 6.88
N ARG A 316 24.50 -18.78 6.23
CA ARG A 316 23.62 -18.43 5.09
C ARG A 316 22.55 -17.42 5.51
N ARG A 317 21.79 -17.71 6.59
CA ARG A 317 20.77 -16.76 7.11
C ARG A 317 21.40 -15.42 7.46
N ALA A 318 22.59 -15.40 8.07
CA ALA A 318 23.32 -14.17 8.39
C ALA A 318 23.69 -13.37 7.13
N ARG A 319 24.12 -14.08 6.08
CA ARG A 319 24.43 -13.50 4.77
C ARG A 319 23.20 -12.99 4.05
N ASP A 320 22.05 -13.67 4.14
CA ASP A 320 20.77 -13.20 3.59
C ASP A 320 20.44 -11.80 4.15
N VAL A 321 20.51 -11.63 5.47
CA VAL A 321 20.25 -10.32 6.12
C VAL A 321 21.33 -9.26 5.77
N TYR A 322 22.55 -9.67 5.41
CA TYR A 322 23.65 -8.76 5.02
C TYR A 322 23.53 -8.29 3.57
N GLU A 323 23.06 -9.17 2.68
CA GLU A 323 22.90 -8.92 1.24
C GLU A 323 21.55 -8.26 0.91
N HIS A 324 20.54 -8.43 1.77
CA HIS A 324 19.21 -7.85 1.61
C HIS A 324 19.24 -6.30 1.54
N ARG A 325 18.47 -5.74 0.61
CA ARG A 325 18.26 -4.31 0.41
C ARG A 325 16.78 -4.00 0.64
N PRO A 326 16.43 -3.21 1.67
CA PRO A 326 15.05 -2.89 2.00
C PRO A 326 14.48 -1.84 1.04
N ASP A 327 13.24 -2.04 0.61
CA ASP A 327 12.44 -1.02 -0.09
C ASP A 327 11.73 -0.10 0.93
N SER A 328 11.46 -0.61 2.14
CA SER A 328 10.99 0.19 3.28
C SER A 328 11.62 -0.26 4.61
N LEU A 329 11.64 0.66 5.57
CA LEU A 329 12.10 0.43 6.93
C LEU A 329 10.97 0.67 7.93
N GLU A 330 10.80 -0.28 8.84
CA GLU A 330 9.83 -0.20 9.93
C GLU A 330 10.53 -0.09 11.28
N ILE A 331 10.15 0.90 12.08
CA ILE A 331 10.61 1.07 13.46
C ILE A 331 9.65 0.32 14.38
N VAL A 332 10.19 -0.63 15.15
CA VAL A 332 9.45 -1.57 15.97
C VAL A 332 9.84 -1.39 17.44
N VAL A 333 8.88 -1.15 18.33
CA VAL A 333 9.11 -0.86 19.75
C VAL A 333 8.40 -1.93 20.59
N ASP A 334 9.16 -2.65 21.41
CA ASP A 334 8.73 -3.85 22.15
C ASP A 334 8.03 -4.92 21.29
N GLY A 335 8.40 -4.94 20.01
CA GLY A 335 7.86 -5.83 19.00
C GLY A 335 6.73 -5.21 18.18
N ASP A 336 6.15 -4.07 18.54
CA ASP A 336 5.05 -3.40 17.81
C ASP A 336 5.54 -2.31 16.82
N ILE A 337 5.07 -2.37 15.57
CA ILE A 337 5.41 -1.40 14.51
C ILE A 337 4.82 -0.04 14.89
N ARG A 338 5.66 1.00 14.86
CA ARG A 338 5.28 2.39 15.20
C ARG A 338 5.41 3.37 14.05
N SER A 339 6.22 3.04 13.06
CA SER A 339 6.43 3.83 11.84
C SER A 339 6.93 2.91 10.74
N SER A 340 6.55 3.18 9.49
CA SER A 340 7.07 2.54 8.28
C SER A 340 7.29 3.63 7.23
N GLN A 341 8.42 3.61 6.54
CA GLN A 341 8.75 4.61 5.51
C GLN A 341 9.63 3.99 4.42
N LYS A 342 9.35 4.36 3.16
CA LYS A 342 10.09 3.86 1.99
C LYS A 342 11.49 4.48 1.88
N VAL A 343 12.45 3.67 1.44
CA VAL A 343 13.80 4.11 1.08
C VAL A 343 13.71 4.78 -0.30
N THR A 344 14.06 6.07 -0.38
CA THR A 344 13.87 6.89 -1.60
C THR A 344 15.04 7.80 -1.94
N ALA A 345 16.03 7.91 -1.06
CA ALA A 345 17.22 8.74 -1.24
C ALA A 345 18.50 7.97 -0.82
N GLU A 346 19.67 8.54 -1.09
CA GLU A 346 20.95 8.02 -0.60
C GLU A 346 21.00 8.01 0.95
N ILE A 347 20.49 9.06 1.58
CA ILE A 347 20.40 9.20 3.03
C ILE A 347 18.93 9.31 3.40
N ASN A 348 18.45 8.39 4.25
CA ASN A 348 17.08 8.36 4.74
C ASN A 348 17.13 8.50 6.27
N GLU A 349 16.51 9.56 6.78
CA GLU A 349 16.52 9.91 8.20
C GLU A 349 15.09 9.82 8.76
N PHE A 350 14.92 9.11 9.88
CA PHE A 350 13.63 8.79 10.47
C PHE A 350 13.64 9.18 11.95
N CYS A 351 12.66 9.99 12.39
CA CYS A 351 12.54 10.43 13.78
C CYS A 351 11.19 10.01 14.37
N LEU A 352 11.21 9.14 15.38
CA LEU A 352 10.03 8.71 16.13
C LEU A 352 10.13 9.20 17.58
N LYS A 353 9.12 9.94 18.04
CA LYS A 353 8.99 10.32 19.46
C LYS A 353 8.17 9.25 20.20
N LEU A 354 8.72 8.74 21.29
CA LEU A 354 8.00 7.85 22.22
C LEU A 354 7.30 8.69 23.29
N ALA A 355 6.22 8.19 23.87
CA ALA A 355 5.53 8.94 24.92
C ALA A 355 6.31 8.93 26.24
N ARG A 356 6.35 10.03 26.99
CA ARG A 356 7.03 10.16 28.30
C ARG A 356 6.79 9.07 29.37
N LYS A 357 5.75 8.23 29.24
CA LYS A 357 5.46 7.09 30.14
C LYS A 357 5.86 5.72 29.57
N GLU A 358 6.39 5.71 28.35
CA GLU A 358 6.75 4.51 27.62
C GLU A 358 8.21 4.18 27.92
N GLU A 359 8.42 3.11 28.69
CA GLU A 359 9.73 2.55 29.01
C GLU A 359 9.98 1.35 28.09
N PRO A 360 10.48 1.54 26.85
CA PRO A 360 10.69 0.43 25.93
C PRO A 360 11.74 -0.53 26.49
N SER A 361 11.50 -1.83 26.36
CA SER A 361 12.47 -2.88 26.71
C SER A 361 13.45 -3.18 25.57
N PHE A 362 13.02 -3.02 24.32
CA PHE A 362 13.84 -3.14 23.11
C PHE A 362 13.25 -2.39 21.91
N ILE A 363 14.11 -2.05 20.95
CA ILE A 363 13.74 -1.45 19.67
C ILE A 363 14.36 -2.30 18.56
N GLU A 364 13.61 -2.58 17.50
CA GLU A 364 14.09 -3.24 16.28
C GLU A 364 13.88 -2.31 15.07
N VAL A 365 14.71 -2.47 14.05
CA VAL A 365 14.41 -1.96 12.70
C VAL A 365 14.32 -3.15 11.76
N ILE A 366 13.20 -3.29 11.07
CA ILE A 366 12.91 -4.40 10.15
C ILE A 366 12.59 -3.88 8.74
N SER A 367 12.73 -4.73 7.72
CA SER A 367 12.30 -4.46 6.35
C SER A 367 10.92 -5.05 6.02
N GLU A 368 10.39 -4.69 4.86
CA GLU A 368 9.14 -5.24 4.32
C GLU A 368 9.14 -6.78 4.21
N GLN A 369 10.29 -7.39 3.86
CA GLN A 369 10.45 -8.85 3.80
C GLN A 369 10.65 -9.51 5.18
N GLY A 370 10.52 -8.75 6.27
CA GLY A 370 10.62 -9.23 7.66
C GLY A 370 12.06 -9.43 8.17
N PHE A 371 13.07 -8.96 7.43
CA PHE A 371 14.47 -9.04 7.87
C PHE A 371 14.73 -8.05 9.00
N ARG A 372 15.20 -8.54 10.16
CA ARG A 372 15.67 -7.67 11.26
C ARG A 372 17.05 -7.11 10.93
N LEU A 373 17.09 -5.84 10.54
CA LEU A 373 18.33 -5.16 10.19
C LEU A 373 19.10 -4.72 11.44
N ALA A 374 18.41 -4.17 12.45
CA ALA A 374 19.01 -3.74 13.71
C ALA A 374 18.18 -4.16 14.94
N PHE A 375 18.83 -4.30 16.09
CA PHE A 375 18.23 -4.62 17.38
C PHE A 375 18.96 -3.88 18.51
N LEU A 376 18.26 -3.00 19.22
CA LEU A 376 18.77 -2.31 20.40
C LEU A 376 18.03 -2.83 21.65
N LEU A 377 18.76 -3.53 22.53
CA LEU A 377 18.27 -3.77 23.89
C LEU A 377 18.36 -2.45 24.66
N VAL A 378 17.22 -1.95 25.14
CA VAL A 378 17.18 -0.69 25.88
C VAL A 378 17.63 -0.93 27.33
N GLU A 379 18.51 -0.06 27.80
CA GLU A 379 18.97 -0.03 29.18
C GLU A 379 18.53 1.28 29.85
N ALA A 380 18.22 1.25 31.14
CA ALA A 380 17.85 2.46 31.86
C ALA A 380 19.08 3.39 31.96
N PRO A 381 18.95 4.71 31.74
CA PRO A 381 20.07 5.63 31.82
C PRO A 381 20.52 5.82 33.28
N VAL A 382 21.56 5.06 33.70
CA VAL A 382 22.12 5.12 35.06
C VAL A 382 23.16 6.25 35.22
N SER A 383 23.70 6.76 34.12
CA SER A 383 24.70 7.84 34.07
C SER A 383 24.40 8.82 32.93
N ALA A 384 25.04 9.99 32.94
CA ALA A 384 24.89 11.00 31.88
C ALA A 384 25.30 10.47 30.49
N ASP A 385 26.31 9.59 30.44
CA ASP A 385 26.79 8.99 29.19
C ASP A 385 25.80 7.96 28.60
N MET A 386 24.85 7.46 29.41
CA MET A 386 23.81 6.52 28.99
C MET A 386 22.51 7.21 28.52
N LEU A 387 22.49 8.56 28.48
CA LEU A 387 21.36 9.34 27.94
C LEU A 387 21.18 9.18 26.42
N GLN A 388 22.17 8.60 25.73
CA GLN A 388 22.09 8.21 24.33
C GLN A 388 22.63 6.79 24.17
N GLN A 389 21.86 5.92 23.51
CA GLN A 389 22.25 4.56 23.17
C GLN A 389 22.24 4.42 21.65
N VAL A 390 23.32 3.88 21.07
CA VAL A 390 23.53 3.81 19.62
C VAL A 390 23.91 2.39 19.23
N GLU A 391 23.24 1.86 18.21
CA GLU A 391 23.55 0.58 17.57
C GLU A 391 23.85 0.84 16.09
N SER A 392 25.02 0.42 15.61
CA SER A 392 25.46 0.64 14.23
C SER A 392 25.65 -0.68 13.50
N VAL A 393 25.06 -0.80 12.31
CA VAL A 393 25.06 -2.02 11.51
C VAL A 393 25.57 -1.71 10.11
N PHE A 394 26.53 -2.51 9.65
CA PHE A 394 27.04 -2.49 8.28
C PHE A 394 26.39 -3.60 7.45
N LEU A 395 26.04 -3.28 6.20
CA LEU A 395 25.45 -4.20 5.23
C LEU A 395 26.38 -4.29 4.00
N SER A 396 25.95 -5.05 2.99
CA SER A 396 26.63 -5.11 1.70
C SER A 396 26.67 -3.76 0.97
N ASP A 397 27.56 -3.64 -0.01
CA ASP A 397 27.70 -2.47 -0.91
C ASP A 397 28.03 -1.15 -0.19
N GLY A 398 28.57 -1.21 1.04
CA GLY A 398 28.87 -0.03 1.85
C GLY A 398 27.65 0.60 2.53
N ARG A 399 26.47 -0.02 2.39
CA ARG A 399 25.22 0.43 3.03
C ARG A 399 25.33 0.31 4.55
N SER A 400 24.75 1.26 5.28
CA SER A 400 24.80 1.27 6.76
C SER A 400 23.50 1.75 7.39
N LEU A 401 23.26 1.30 8.63
CA LEU A 401 22.11 1.67 9.44
C LEU A 401 22.59 2.03 10.84
N VAL A 402 22.26 3.24 11.31
CA VAL A 402 22.50 3.69 12.68
C VAL A 402 21.16 3.88 13.37
N LEU A 403 20.93 3.15 14.45
CA LEU A 403 19.77 3.26 15.33
C LEU A 403 20.21 3.95 16.62
N THR A 404 19.64 5.11 16.92
CA THR A 404 19.92 5.91 18.12
C THR A 404 18.66 6.06 18.96
N LEU A 405 18.75 5.79 20.26
CA LEU A 405 17.75 6.15 21.27
C LEU A 405 18.31 7.24 22.16
N SER A 406 17.66 8.41 22.22
CA SER A 406 18.05 9.52 23.10
C SER A 406 16.96 9.80 24.15
N PHE A 407 17.35 9.79 25.43
CA PHE A 407 16.49 10.09 26.56
C PHE A 407 16.49 11.60 26.83
N ALA A 408 15.77 12.37 26.00
CA ALA A 408 15.62 13.81 26.18
C ALA A 408 14.69 14.15 27.36
N ALA A 409 14.78 15.39 27.87
CA ALA A 409 14.10 15.81 29.10
C ALA A 409 12.55 15.85 29.02
N GLU A 410 11.99 15.89 27.81
CA GLU A 410 10.55 15.93 27.57
C GLU A 410 10.01 14.55 27.15
N ASP A 411 10.51 13.96 26.06
CA ASP A 411 10.10 12.65 25.52
C ASP A 411 11.32 11.86 24.98
N PRO A 412 11.39 10.53 25.11
CA PRO A 412 12.42 9.72 24.46
C PRO A 412 12.29 9.76 22.93
N THR A 413 13.42 9.82 22.22
CA THR A 413 13.44 9.90 20.75
C THR A 413 14.23 8.76 20.14
N VAL A 414 13.60 8.02 19.23
CA VAL A 414 14.25 7.05 18.36
C VAL A 414 14.59 7.75 17.05
N HIS A 415 15.85 7.66 16.67
CA HIS A 415 16.39 8.19 15.44
C HIS A 415 17.01 7.04 14.65
N VAL A 416 16.63 6.90 13.38
CA VAL A 416 17.24 5.95 12.46
C VAL A 416 17.86 6.74 11.32
N LEU A 417 19.09 6.38 10.96
CA LEU A 417 19.78 6.89 9.78
C LEU A 417 20.14 5.69 8.91
N TYR A 418 19.59 5.63 7.70
CA TYR A 418 19.93 4.63 6.70
C TYR A 418 20.66 5.27 5.53
N HIS A 419 21.87 4.78 5.25
CA HIS A 419 22.69 5.22 4.12
C HIS A 419 22.81 4.12 3.09
N ASP A 420 22.44 4.45 1.85
CA ASP A 420 22.50 3.59 0.67
C ASP A 420 23.20 4.30 -0.49
N PRO A 421 24.54 4.17 -0.62
CA PRO A 421 25.31 4.84 -1.68
C PRO A 421 24.91 4.41 -3.10
N VAL A 422 24.23 3.27 -3.28
CA VAL A 422 23.81 2.78 -4.59
C VAL A 422 22.75 3.70 -5.23
N VAL A 423 21.92 4.38 -4.41
CA VAL A 423 20.91 5.35 -4.91
C VAL A 423 21.59 6.57 -5.57
N ALA A 424 22.75 6.99 -5.06
CA ALA A 424 23.53 8.06 -5.66
C ALA A 424 24.18 7.62 -6.98
N GLU A 425 24.66 6.37 -7.07
CA GLU A 425 25.15 5.80 -8.35
C GLU A 425 24.03 5.74 -9.41
N GLU A 426 22.82 5.31 -9.02
CA GLU A 426 21.64 5.26 -9.91
C GLU A 426 21.23 6.66 -10.40
N SER A 427 21.30 7.66 -9.53
CA SER A 427 20.98 9.07 -9.86
C SER A 427 22.06 9.77 -10.70
N ALA A 428 23.32 9.38 -10.53
CA ALA A 428 24.47 9.93 -11.26
C ALA A 428 24.72 9.22 -12.61
N ALA A 429 24.28 7.96 -12.73
CA ALA A 429 24.25 7.26 -13.99
C ALA A 429 23.30 7.99 -14.95
N LYS A 430 23.84 8.49 -16.08
CA LYS A 430 23.00 8.86 -17.23
C LYS A 430 22.09 7.67 -17.52
N PRO A 431 20.80 7.88 -17.83
CA PRO A 431 19.90 6.79 -18.18
C PRO A 431 20.60 5.97 -19.26
N MET A 432 20.79 4.67 -19.00
CA MET A 432 21.37 3.78 -19.99
C MET A 432 20.44 3.81 -21.19
N THR A 433 20.82 4.60 -22.19
CA THR A 433 20.20 4.59 -23.50
C THR A 433 20.21 3.14 -23.95
N SER A 434 19.03 2.53 -24.01
CA SER A 434 18.83 1.32 -24.79
C SER A 434 19.40 1.63 -26.16
N SER A 435 20.50 0.96 -26.51
CA SER A 435 21.24 1.22 -27.74
C SER A 435 20.46 0.67 -28.93
N ALA A 436 19.41 1.40 -29.30
CA ALA A 436 18.63 1.33 -30.51
C ALA A 436 18.05 2.73 -30.76
N SER A 437 18.78 3.55 -31.52
CA SER A 437 18.44 4.94 -31.93
C SER A 437 18.31 5.98 -30.78
N THR A 438 18.68 7.26 -30.93
CA THR A 438 18.83 8.07 -32.16
C THR A 438 20.04 9.01 -32.08
N ASP A 439 20.55 9.35 -33.27
CA ASP A 439 21.70 10.23 -33.52
C ASP A 439 21.35 11.74 -33.45
N LEU A 440 22.40 12.56 -33.46
CA LEU A 440 22.46 13.97 -33.92
C LEU A 440 22.02 15.16 -33.01
N VAL A 441 23.06 15.95 -32.69
CA VAL A 441 23.19 17.44 -32.78
C VAL A 441 23.18 18.27 -31.48
N GLN A 442 24.32 18.93 -31.29
CA GLN A 442 24.67 19.93 -30.28
C GLN A 442 24.39 21.37 -30.78
N LEU A 443 24.76 22.36 -29.94
CA LEU A 443 25.00 23.80 -30.18
C LEU A 443 23.86 24.69 -29.66
N SER A 444 24.04 25.83 -28.98
CA SER A 444 25.14 26.57 -28.34
C SER A 444 24.56 27.95 -27.94
N THR A 445 25.34 28.81 -27.25
CA THR A 445 25.03 30.23 -26.88
C THR A 445 23.98 30.38 -25.76
N GLU A 446 24.27 30.90 -24.55
CA GLU A 446 24.95 32.15 -24.12
C GLU A 446 24.21 33.46 -24.47
N SER A 447 23.64 34.15 -23.46
CA SER A 447 24.04 35.53 -23.07
C SER A 447 23.07 36.31 -22.14
N SER A 448 23.65 36.86 -21.06
CA SER A 448 23.44 38.21 -20.49
C SER A 448 22.06 38.72 -19.96
N ILE A 449 21.88 38.59 -18.65
CA ILE A 449 21.72 39.69 -17.65
C ILE A 449 21.06 41.01 -18.10
N LYS A 450 19.96 41.42 -17.41
CA LYS A 450 19.87 42.76 -16.75
C LYS A 450 18.77 42.91 -15.70
N THR A 451 19.17 43.43 -14.55
CA THR A 451 18.35 43.87 -13.40
C THR A 451 17.65 45.21 -13.68
N ILE A 452 16.50 45.49 -13.03
CA ILE A 452 16.11 46.83 -12.51
C ILE A 452 15.00 46.68 -11.44
N VAL A 453 14.87 47.70 -10.58
CA VAL A 453 14.14 47.71 -9.29
C VAL A 453 13.15 48.89 -9.25
N LEU A 454 11.98 48.77 -8.57
CA LEU A 454 11.44 49.70 -7.54
C LEU A 454 9.90 49.62 -7.28
N VAL A 455 9.54 49.39 -6.00
CA VAL A 455 8.61 50.15 -5.11
C VAL A 455 7.10 50.32 -5.46
N PRO A 456 6.17 50.09 -4.49
CA PRO A 456 4.71 50.22 -4.66
C PRO A 456 4.09 51.54 -4.12
N ALA A 457 2.81 51.79 -4.45
CA ALA A 457 1.97 52.88 -3.93
C ALA A 457 0.54 52.40 -3.54
N ASN A 458 -0.25 53.24 -2.83
CA ASN A 458 -1.21 52.76 -1.81
C ASN A 458 -2.45 53.70 -1.62
N ARG A 459 -3.60 53.16 -1.17
CA ARG A 459 -4.86 53.84 -0.68
C ARG A 459 -5.73 54.57 -1.75
N THR A 460 -7.05 54.83 -1.63
CA THR A 460 -8.01 55.15 -0.52
C THR A 460 -9.49 54.82 -0.92
N LEU A 461 -10.60 54.96 -0.14
CA LEU A 461 -11.03 54.90 1.29
C LEU A 461 -12.41 55.67 1.44
N ARG A 462 -13.37 55.24 2.31
CA ARG A 462 -14.60 55.94 2.86
C ARG A 462 -15.98 55.44 2.33
N ARG A 463 -17.16 55.56 2.99
CA ARG A 463 -17.70 56.29 4.21
C ARG A 463 -19.07 55.64 4.63
N ALA A 464 -19.76 55.85 5.76
CA ALA A 464 -19.43 56.04 7.20
C ALA A 464 -20.70 56.18 8.12
N THR A 465 -20.65 55.70 9.38
CA THR A 465 -21.35 56.19 10.62
C THR A 465 -22.89 56.21 10.80
N ARG A 466 -23.36 55.78 12.01
CA ARG A 466 -23.93 56.67 13.08
C ARG A 466 -24.24 55.94 14.41
N VAL A 467 -24.60 56.73 15.44
CA VAL A 467 -25.11 56.41 16.80
C VAL A 467 -24.06 56.31 17.93
N ILE A 468 -23.78 57.47 18.55
CA ILE A 468 -23.38 57.62 19.96
C ILE A 468 -24.25 58.76 20.54
N THR A 469 -25.27 58.45 21.35
CA THR A 469 -25.96 59.40 22.27
C THR A 469 -26.97 58.66 23.16
N PHE A 470 -26.58 58.19 24.36
CA PHE A 470 -27.58 57.92 25.42
C PHE A 470 -27.05 57.91 26.88
N LEU A 471 -25.83 57.46 27.14
CA LEU A 471 -25.36 57.12 28.50
C LEU A 471 -24.45 58.16 29.19
N SER A 472 -24.81 59.45 29.14
CA SER A 472 -24.05 60.52 29.84
C SER A 472 -24.91 61.49 30.66
N LYS A 473 -25.95 60.98 31.34
CA LYS A 473 -26.71 61.70 32.38
C LYS A 473 -27.11 60.76 33.52
N ASN A 474 -26.19 60.45 34.45
CA ASN A 474 -26.43 60.22 35.89
C ASN A 474 -25.21 59.73 36.71
N LEU A 475 -24.00 60.23 36.46
CA LEU A 475 -22.89 60.13 37.43
C LEU A 475 -22.33 61.53 37.78
N LYS A 476 -23.12 62.30 38.53
CA LYS A 476 -22.67 63.46 39.31
C LYS A 476 -23.25 63.38 40.71
N ARG A 477 -22.64 62.53 41.56
CA ARG A 477 -22.65 62.56 43.04
C ARG A 477 -21.94 61.30 43.54
N PHE A 478 -20.63 61.40 43.79
CA PHE A 478 -19.91 60.84 44.93
C PHE A 478 -18.42 61.24 44.81
N PHE A 479 -17.90 61.84 45.88
CA PHE A 479 -16.53 61.92 46.43
C PHE A 479 -15.42 61.12 45.68
N VAL A 480 -14.15 61.54 45.51
CA VAL A 480 -13.25 62.59 46.09
C VAL A 480 -12.35 63.08 44.93
N GLY A 481 -12.05 64.36 44.70
CA GLY A 481 -11.13 65.21 45.46
C GLY A 481 -9.67 65.07 44.97
N MET A 482 -9.24 66.04 44.16
CA MET A 482 -7.84 66.32 43.75
C MET A 482 -7.07 65.23 42.97
N MET A 483 -7.56 64.88 41.78
CA MET A 483 -6.72 64.31 40.71
C MET A 483 -7.19 64.81 39.34
N ASN A 484 -6.27 65.04 38.39
CA ASN A 484 -6.61 65.62 37.08
C ASN A 484 -7.71 64.81 36.36
N PRO A 485 -8.76 65.44 35.79
CA PRO A 485 -9.92 64.73 35.25
C PRO A 485 -9.56 63.78 34.09
N MET A 486 -8.52 64.11 33.32
CA MET A 486 -7.93 63.23 32.28
C MET A 486 -7.31 61.95 32.86
N LEU A 487 -6.62 62.03 34.00
CA LEU A 487 -6.02 60.85 34.65
C LEU A 487 -7.09 59.98 35.32
N ALA A 488 -8.08 60.60 35.97
CA ALA A 488 -9.19 59.86 36.58
C ALA A 488 -10.00 59.06 35.54
N THR A 489 -10.33 59.68 34.39
CA THR A 489 -11.00 58.99 33.28
C THR A 489 -10.12 57.90 32.65
N SER A 490 -8.82 58.17 32.43
CA SER A 490 -7.86 57.15 31.97
C SER A 490 -7.77 55.95 32.92
N LEU A 491 -7.74 56.18 34.24
CA LEU A 491 -7.62 55.11 35.23
C LEU A 491 -8.91 54.28 35.30
N VAL A 492 -10.08 54.93 35.30
CA VAL A 492 -11.37 54.22 35.32
C VAL A 492 -11.58 53.41 34.02
N CYS A 493 -11.26 53.98 32.85
CA CYS A 493 -11.30 53.23 31.59
C CYS A 493 -10.26 52.11 31.55
N GLY A 494 -9.06 52.32 32.11
CA GLY A 494 -8.02 51.28 32.21
C GLY A 494 -8.43 50.13 33.13
N VAL A 495 -8.95 50.42 34.32
CA VAL A 495 -9.46 49.40 35.25
C VAL A 495 -10.69 48.70 34.67
N ALA A 496 -11.61 49.42 34.03
CA ALA A 496 -12.74 48.80 33.33
C ALA A 496 -12.27 47.89 32.18
N ALA A 497 -11.26 48.31 31.40
CA ALA A 497 -10.67 47.49 30.34
C ALA A 497 -9.94 46.26 30.90
N VAL A 498 -9.20 46.38 32.00
CA VAL A 498 -8.55 45.23 32.67
C VAL A 498 -9.59 44.29 33.28
N VAL A 499 -10.66 44.80 33.89
CA VAL A 499 -11.76 43.98 34.41
C VAL A 499 -12.51 43.28 33.27
N LEU A 500 -12.82 43.98 32.17
CA LEU A 500 -13.43 43.37 30.98
C LEU A 500 -12.49 42.35 30.32
N LEU A 501 -11.18 42.60 30.29
CA LEU A 501 -10.17 41.69 29.76
C LEU A 501 -10.05 40.44 30.64
N VAL A 502 -9.95 40.60 31.97
CA VAL A 502 -9.93 39.47 32.93
C VAL A 502 -11.25 38.69 32.93
N ILE A 503 -12.39 39.36 32.75
CA ILE A 503 -13.68 38.68 32.53
C ILE A 503 -13.62 37.91 31.21
N SER A 504 -13.26 38.52 30.09
CA SER A 504 -13.19 37.84 28.78
C SER A 504 -12.22 36.65 28.77
N LEU A 505 -11.08 36.75 29.45
CA LEU A 505 -10.11 35.65 29.61
C LEU A 505 -10.61 34.54 30.54
N ARG A 506 -11.58 34.82 31.43
CA ARG A 506 -12.24 33.83 32.30
C ARG A 506 -13.57 33.30 31.73
N THR A 507 -14.19 34.01 30.79
CA THR A 507 -15.47 33.66 30.15
C THR A 507 -15.32 33.30 28.67
N ALA A 508 -14.11 32.95 28.23
CA ALA A 508 -13.87 32.31 26.94
C ALA A 508 -14.41 30.88 26.93
N SER A 509 -15.74 30.73 27.00
CA SER A 509 -16.42 29.47 26.71
C SER A 509 -16.13 29.12 25.25
N VAL A 510 -15.31 28.07 25.06
CA VAL A 510 -14.89 27.58 23.74
C VAL A 510 -16.09 27.23 22.85
N MET A 511 -17.17 26.79 23.48
CA MET A 511 -18.44 26.40 22.88
C MET A 511 -19.56 26.55 23.91
N THR A 512 -20.81 26.73 23.47
CA THR A 512 -21.96 26.68 24.40
C THR A 512 -22.29 25.23 24.79
N PRO A 513 -22.82 24.95 26.00
CA PRO A 513 -23.17 23.59 26.43
C PRO A 513 -24.09 22.84 25.46
N GLY A 514 -25.18 23.49 25.03
CA GLY A 514 -26.14 22.92 24.08
C GLY A 514 -25.54 22.67 22.70
N GLU A 515 -24.64 23.54 22.22
CA GLU A 515 -23.93 23.31 20.96
C GLU A 515 -22.95 22.14 21.03
N LEU A 516 -22.26 21.94 22.16
CA LEU A 516 -21.40 20.77 22.37
C LEU A 516 -22.23 19.49 22.36
N LEU A 517 -23.34 19.44 23.09
CA LEU A 517 -24.24 18.28 23.11
C LEU A 517 -24.87 18.02 21.74
N GLN A 518 -25.30 19.07 21.04
CA GLN A 518 -25.83 18.94 19.68
C GLN A 518 -24.78 18.38 18.72
N ARG A 519 -23.53 18.85 18.76
CA ARG A 519 -22.46 18.32 17.91
C ARG A 519 -22.07 16.90 18.30
N ALA A 520 -22.04 16.56 19.59
CA ALA A 520 -21.73 15.20 20.06
C ALA A 520 -22.79 14.18 19.64
N THR A 521 -24.08 14.54 19.76
CA THR A 521 -25.20 13.70 19.33
C THR A 521 -25.29 13.59 17.81
N VAL A 522 -25.01 14.67 17.07
CA VAL A 522 -24.87 14.60 15.60
C VAL A 522 -23.67 13.72 15.20
N ALA A 523 -22.53 13.80 15.88
CA ALA A 523 -21.36 12.98 15.58
C ALA A 523 -21.58 11.48 15.86
N GLU A 524 -22.25 11.13 16.97
CA GLU A 524 -22.62 9.73 17.25
C GLU A 524 -23.59 9.19 16.18
N ASN A 525 -24.61 9.97 15.81
CA ASN A 525 -25.57 9.58 14.77
C ASN A 525 -25.03 9.68 13.33
N ALA A 526 -23.94 10.42 13.08
CA ALA A 526 -23.33 10.53 11.75
C ALA A 526 -22.80 9.18 11.24
N ALA A 527 -22.33 8.31 12.15
CA ALA A 527 -21.95 6.95 11.81
C ALA A 527 -23.15 6.16 11.24
N ALA A 528 -24.31 6.24 11.89
CA ALA A 528 -25.54 5.59 11.41
C ALA A 528 -26.08 6.21 10.11
N GLN A 529 -25.94 7.53 9.93
CA GLN A 529 -26.43 8.27 8.77
C GLN A 529 -25.52 8.18 7.54
N SER A 530 -24.21 7.91 7.72
CA SER A 530 -23.25 7.73 6.63
C SER A 530 -23.48 6.46 5.78
N GLY A 531 -24.44 5.60 6.16
CA GLY A 531 -24.79 4.39 5.41
C GLY A 531 -23.75 3.26 5.51
N THR A 532 -22.61 3.52 6.16
CA THR A 532 -21.61 2.50 6.51
C THR A 532 -22.27 1.34 7.25
N SER A 533 -21.94 0.11 6.85
CA SER A 533 -22.49 -1.11 7.44
C SER A 533 -21.36 -1.90 8.08
N GLY A 534 -21.39 -1.97 9.40
CA GLY A 534 -20.37 -2.63 10.19
C GLY A 534 -20.77 -2.74 11.66
N VAL A 535 -19.84 -3.28 12.44
CA VAL A 535 -19.96 -3.41 13.89
C VAL A 535 -18.96 -2.47 14.55
N VAL A 536 -19.47 -1.52 15.31
CA VAL A 536 -18.69 -0.78 16.30
C VAL A 536 -18.23 -1.77 17.38
N VAL A 537 -16.92 -1.90 17.53
CA VAL A 537 -16.28 -2.60 18.64
C VAL A 537 -15.59 -1.56 19.52
N GLN A 538 -16.14 -1.33 20.72
CA GLN A 538 -15.67 -0.31 21.66
C GLN A 538 -15.29 -0.97 22.99
N SER A 539 -14.02 -0.88 23.37
CA SER A 539 -13.56 -1.33 24.69
C SER A 539 -13.61 -0.16 25.66
N VAL A 540 -14.34 -0.33 26.77
CA VAL A 540 -14.51 0.66 27.83
C VAL A 540 -14.02 0.14 29.17
N ARG A 541 -13.51 1.05 29.99
CA ARG A 541 -13.19 0.86 31.41
C ARG A 541 -14.30 1.52 32.23
N ILE A 542 -14.93 0.74 33.09
CA ILE A 542 -15.94 1.19 34.06
C ILE A 542 -15.31 1.09 35.45
N GLN A 543 -15.29 2.19 36.18
CA GLN A 543 -14.75 2.28 37.53
C GLN A 543 -15.82 2.86 38.45
N THR A 544 -16.27 2.05 39.41
CA THR A 544 -17.13 2.49 40.52
C THR A 544 -16.32 2.42 41.83
N PRO A 545 -16.77 2.99 42.95
CA PRO A 545 -16.00 2.96 44.20
C PRO A 545 -15.77 1.54 44.75
N LEU A 546 -16.54 0.56 44.29
CA LEU A 546 -16.44 -0.84 44.68
C LEU A 546 -15.52 -1.68 43.78
N ARG A 547 -15.29 -1.28 42.52
CA ARG A 547 -14.54 -2.09 41.54
C ARG A 547 -14.17 -1.35 40.25
N LYS A 548 -13.23 -1.94 39.53
CA LYS A 548 -12.84 -1.58 38.16
C LYS A 548 -13.05 -2.77 37.23
N VAL A 549 -13.70 -2.55 36.09
CA VAL A 549 -14.03 -3.57 35.08
C VAL A 549 -13.69 -3.03 33.70
N GLU A 550 -13.12 -3.87 32.84
CA GLU A 550 -12.88 -3.55 31.42
C GLU A 550 -13.75 -4.48 30.56
N ARG A 551 -14.48 -3.91 29.60
CA ARG A 551 -15.52 -4.59 28.82
C ARG A 551 -15.49 -4.14 27.37
N THR A 552 -15.58 -5.09 26.44
CA THR A 552 -15.81 -4.79 25.02
C THR A 552 -17.31 -4.81 24.73
N LEU A 553 -17.77 -3.73 24.11
CA LEU A 553 -19.13 -3.51 23.64
C LEU A 553 -19.16 -3.66 22.12
N TYR A 554 -20.27 -4.21 21.63
CA TYR A 554 -20.51 -4.43 20.21
C TYR A 554 -21.82 -3.71 19.86
N ARG A 555 -21.79 -2.76 18.92
CA ARG A 555 -22.99 -2.04 18.45
C ARG A 555 -23.04 -2.14 16.92
N ASP A 556 -24.22 -2.34 16.36
CA ASP A 556 -24.44 -2.15 14.92
C ASP A 556 -24.31 -0.66 14.61
N VAL A 557 -23.48 -0.27 13.64
CA VAL A 557 -23.32 1.14 13.20
C VAL A 557 -24.68 1.76 12.83
N GLN A 558 -25.60 0.95 12.30
CA GLN A 558 -26.93 1.39 11.87
C GLN A 558 -28.01 1.21 12.95
N HIS A 559 -27.64 0.71 14.14
CA HIS A 559 -28.54 0.37 15.25
C HIS A 559 -29.74 -0.55 14.88
N LYS A 560 -29.64 -1.33 13.79
CA LYS A 560 -30.71 -2.23 13.31
C LYS A 560 -30.69 -3.60 14.00
N ARG A 561 -29.53 -4.06 14.45
CA ARG A 561 -29.33 -5.36 15.10
C ARG A 561 -29.00 -5.22 16.58
N SER A 562 -29.79 -5.87 17.42
CA SER A 562 -29.53 -6.01 18.85
C SER A 562 -28.52 -7.15 19.12
N LEU A 563 -27.77 -7.02 20.23
CA LEU A 563 -26.96 -8.12 20.76
C LEU A 563 -27.86 -9.21 21.34
N LYS A 564 -27.50 -10.49 21.11
CA LYS A 564 -28.17 -11.60 21.79
C LYS A 564 -28.04 -11.46 23.30
N ASN A 565 -29.14 -11.64 24.02
CA ASN A 565 -29.15 -11.66 25.49
C ASN A 565 -28.33 -12.83 26.04
N LYS A 566 -27.06 -12.58 26.38
CA LYS A 566 -26.19 -13.54 27.07
C LYS A 566 -26.43 -13.46 28.59
N THR A 567 -26.53 -14.61 29.24
CA THR A 567 -26.63 -14.72 30.70
C THR A 567 -25.42 -14.04 31.35
N LEU A 568 -25.64 -12.93 32.05
CA LEU A 568 -24.59 -12.19 32.74
C LEU A 568 -24.16 -12.95 34.01
N SER A 569 -22.89 -12.79 34.40
CA SER A 569 -22.43 -13.16 35.75
C SER A 569 -23.24 -12.39 36.79
N HIS A 570 -23.47 -12.97 37.97
CA HIS A 570 -24.16 -12.27 39.06
C HIS A 570 -23.49 -10.93 39.41
N GLN A 571 -22.16 -10.83 39.28
CA GLN A 571 -21.42 -9.58 39.49
C GLN A 571 -21.69 -8.55 38.38
N ASP A 572 -21.79 -8.97 37.13
CA ASP A 572 -22.10 -8.11 35.98
C ASP A 572 -23.56 -7.65 36.02
N ALA A 573 -24.48 -8.52 36.43
CA ALA A 573 -25.89 -8.18 36.64
C ALA A 573 -26.04 -7.05 37.68
N SER A 574 -25.32 -7.14 38.81
CA SER A 574 -25.29 -6.05 39.80
C SER A 574 -24.66 -4.77 39.24
N LEU A 575 -23.65 -4.85 38.36
CA LEU A 575 -23.04 -3.64 37.75
C LEU A 575 -24.02 -2.96 36.79
N ARG A 576 -24.71 -3.76 35.98
CA ARG A 576 -25.75 -3.32 35.08
C ARG A 576 -26.83 -2.54 35.84
N THR A 577 -27.33 -3.09 36.94
CA THR A 577 -28.32 -2.41 37.81
C THR A 577 -27.75 -1.14 38.46
N GLU A 578 -26.48 -1.11 38.87
CA GLU A 578 -25.79 0.07 39.42
C GLU A 578 -25.72 1.21 38.39
N LEU A 579 -25.40 0.89 37.13
CA LEU A 579 -25.32 1.84 36.01
C LEU A 579 -26.69 2.31 35.51
N GLU A 580 -27.64 1.40 35.32
CA GLU A 580 -29.02 1.72 34.90
C GLU A 580 -29.72 2.60 35.95
N ASN A 581 -29.53 2.34 37.25
CA ASN A 581 -30.00 3.21 38.35
C ASN A 581 -29.30 4.58 38.43
N SER A 582 -28.25 4.79 37.62
CA SER A 582 -27.48 6.03 37.52
C SER A 582 -27.67 6.73 36.17
N GLY A 583 -28.61 6.28 35.34
CA GLY A 583 -28.88 6.87 34.02
C GLY A 583 -27.85 6.51 32.93
N ILE A 584 -27.01 5.49 33.16
CA ILE A 584 -25.98 5.05 32.22
C ILE A 584 -26.43 3.72 31.58
N PRO A 585 -26.69 3.66 30.26
CA PRO A 585 -27.18 2.45 29.62
C PRO A 585 -26.05 1.41 29.47
N TRP A 586 -26.33 0.17 29.87
CA TRP A 586 -25.34 -0.92 29.97
C TRP A 586 -24.60 -1.25 28.66
N ASN A 587 -25.32 -1.18 27.53
CA ASN A 587 -24.76 -1.49 26.21
C ASN A 587 -24.10 -0.28 25.54
N ASP A 588 -24.27 0.93 26.10
CA ASP A 588 -23.81 2.18 25.47
C ASP A 588 -23.45 3.29 26.48
N PRO A 589 -22.55 3.03 27.45
CA PRO A 589 -22.36 3.87 28.62
C PRO A 589 -21.67 5.22 28.34
N LEU A 590 -21.28 5.49 27.09
CA LEU A 590 -20.68 6.74 26.64
C LEU A 590 -21.60 7.54 25.69
N SER A 591 -22.83 7.08 25.42
CA SER A 591 -23.75 7.75 24.49
C SER A 591 -24.01 9.21 24.88
N ALA A 592 -23.88 10.10 23.88
CA ALA A 592 -24.19 11.51 23.99
C ALA A 592 -25.70 11.75 24.07
N ASP A 593 -26.51 10.94 23.37
CA ASP A 593 -27.97 11.02 23.42
C ASP A 593 -28.47 10.68 24.83
N SER A 594 -27.95 9.61 25.45
CA SER A 594 -28.26 9.27 26.86
C SER A 594 -27.86 10.35 27.85
N PHE A 595 -26.75 11.06 27.62
CA PHE A 595 -26.37 12.20 28.47
C PHE A 595 -27.32 13.38 28.26
N ARG A 596 -27.72 13.67 27.01
CA ARG A 596 -28.68 14.73 26.69
C ARG A 596 -30.05 14.47 27.31
N ASP A 597 -30.58 13.26 27.19
CA ASP A 597 -31.88 12.89 27.76
C ASP A 597 -31.92 13.07 29.28
N TRP A 598 -30.80 12.79 29.96
CA TRP A 598 -30.63 13.10 31.38
C TRP A 598 -30.53 14.61 31.65
N HIS A 599 -29.71 15.32 30.87
CA HIS A 599 -29.44 16.76 31.00
C HIS A 599 -30.71 17.61 30.82
N ASP A 600 -31.49 17.34 29.77
CA ASP A 600 -32.76 18.00 29.48
C ASP A 600 -33.85 17.66 30.54
N GLY A 601 -33.70 16.53 31.23
CA GLY A 601 -34.60 16.07 32.28
C GLY A 601 -34.35 16.63 33.69
N VAL A 602 -33.25 17.36 33.92
CA VAL A 602 -32.86 17.86 35.26
C VAL A 602 -32.85 19.38 35.37
N ALA A 603 -33.12 19.89 36.58
CA ALA A 603 -33.00 21.31 36.91
C ALA A 603 -31.52 21.71 37.02
N VAL A 604 -30.89 21.99 35.88
CA VAL A 604 -29.48 22.39 35.78
C VAL A 604 -29.21 23.64 36.63
N SER A 605 -28.30 23.51 37.60
CA SER A 605 -27.81 24.63 38.42
C SER A 605 -26.63 25.34 37.76
N ARG A 606 -25.75 24.58 37.08
CA ARG A 606 -24.58 25.13 36.40
C ARG A 606 -24.03 24.18 35.33
N ASP A 607 -23.97 24.66 34.09
CA ASP A 607 -23.19 24.03 33.02
C ASP A 607 -21.88 24.79 32.76
N ILE A 608 -20.80 24.04 32.50
CA ILE A 608 -19.53 24.61 32.08
C ILE A 608 -18.90 23.70 31.01
N VAL A 609 -18.60 24.25 29.84
CA VAL A 609 -17.68 23.62 28.88
C VAL A 609 -16.26 24.09 29.19
N LYS A 610 -15.34 23.14 29.35
CA LYS A 610 -13.90 23.39 29.53
C LYS A 610 -13.10 22.61 28.50
N ARG A 611 -11.92 23.11 28.15
CA ARG A 611 -10.87 22.35 27.44
C ARG A 611 -9.82 21.92 28.48
N PRO A 612 -9.92 20.71 29.10
CA PRO A 612 -8.95 20.27 30.11
C PRO A 612 -7.58 19.99 29.50
N GLU A 613 -7.55 19.47 28.27
CA GLU A 613 -6.34 19.10 27.52
C GLU A 613 -6.50 19.53 26.05
N LYS A 614 -5.38 19.67 25.32
CA LYS A 614 -5.42 20.08 23.91
C LYS A 614 -6.12 19.01 23.07
N GLY A 615 -7.24 19.37 22.42
CA GLY A 615 -8.01 18.45 21.59
C GLY A 615 -9.14 17.71 22.32
N LEU A 616 -9.44 18.04 23.59
CA LEU A 616 -10.57 17.48 24.34
C LEU A 616 -11.48 18.59 24.88
N LEU A 617 -12.79 18.41 24.78
CA LEU A 617 -13.79 19.29 25.38
C LEU A 617 -14.61 18.49 26.41
N THR A 618 -14.72 19.01 27.63
CA THR A 618 -15.53 18.42 28.70
C THR A 618 -16.66 19.37 29.05
N LEU A 619 -17.90 18.91 28.88
CA LEU A 619 -19.06 19.51 29.53
C LEU A 619 -19.16 18.97 30.96
N THR A 620 -19.39 19.84 31.93
CA THR A 620 -19.73 19.48 33.31
C THR A 620 -21.03 20.16 33.71
N THR A 621 -22.02 19.37 34.07
CA THR A 621 -23.36 19.77 34.50
C THR A 621 -23.51 19.50 35.99
N THR A 622 -23.85 20.54 36.76
CA THR A 622 -24.09 20.45 38.21
C THR A 622 -25.57 20.63 38.49
N VAL A 623 -26.15 19.73 39.29
CA VAL A 623 -27.59 19.71 39.61
C VAL A 623 -27.79 19.94 41.10
N SER A 624 -28.72 20.82 41.48
CA SER A 624 -28.97 21.14 42.90
C SER A 624 -29.78 20.09 43.66
N THR A 625 -30.56 19.27 42.94
CA THR A 625 -31.56 18.33 43.50
C THR A 625 -31.49 16.98 42.80
N GLY A 626 -31.79 15.89 43.52
CA GLY A 626 -31.72 14.53 43.01
C GLY A 626 -30.45 13.79 43.43
N ARG A 627 -30.30 12.54 42.97
CA ARG A 627 -29.23 11.61 43.38
C ARG A 627 -27.85 12.01 42.85
N ILE A 628 -27.81 12.52 41.63
CA ILE A 628 -26.59 12.98 40.95
C ILE A 628 -26.26 14.40 41.44
N ALA A 629 -25.01 14.62 41.85
CA ALA A 629 -24.48 15.93 42.23
C ALA A 629 -23.95 16.68 41.01
N SER A 630 -23.11 16.00 40.24
CA SER A 630 -22.58 16.48 38.97
C SER A 630 -22.42 15.33 37.98
N GLU A 631 -22.49 15.66 36.70
CA GLU A 631 -22.16 14.74 35.62
C GLU A 631 -21.27 15.45 34.59
N SER A 632 -20.43 14.69 33.91
CA SER A 632 -19.60 15.21 32.83
C SER A 632 -19.47 14.26 31.66
N LEU A 633 -19.42 14.86 30.46
CA LEU A 633 -19.18 14.18 29.19
C LEU A 633 -17.97 14.84 28.54
N THR A 634 -16.96 14.04 28.21
CA THR A 634 -15.76 14.46 27.51
C THR A 634 -15.77 13.91 26.09
N VAL A 635 -15.66 14.81 25.13
CA VAL A 635 -15.63 14.56 23.70
C VAL A 635 -14.28 14.98 23.12
N ARG A 636 -13.87 14.36 22.02
CA ARG A 636 -12.71 14.79 21.23
C ARG A 636 -13.09 16.03 20.41
N GLU A 637 -12.23 17.06 20.41
CA GLU A 637 -12.48 18.36 19.77
C GLU A 637 -12.48 18.28 18.22
N ALA A 638 -11.89 17.24 17.65
CA ALA A 638 -11.78 17.04 16.20
C ALA A 638 -13.08 16.50 15.55
N ASP A 639 -13.78 15.58 16.23
CA ASP A 639 -14.93 14.84 15.69
C ASP A 639 -16.15 14.84 16.63
N PHE A 640 -16.08 15.52 17.77
CA PHE A 640 -17.11 15.56 18.83
C PHE A 640 -17.50 14.19 19.42
N ARG A 641 -16.70 13.15 19.18
CA ARG A 641 -16.99 11.79 19.64
C ARG A 641 -16.81 11.64 21.15
N PRO A 642 -17.77 11.06 21.90
CA PRO A 642 -17.62 10.79 23.33
C PRO A 642 -16.53 9.76 23.63
N ILE A 643 -15.65 10.09 24.60
CA ILE A 643 -14.55 9.22 25.04
C ILE A 643 -14.53 8.95 26.54
N LYS A 644 -15.17 9.81 27.36
CA LYS A 644 -15.27 9.62 28.82
C LYS A 644 -16.55 10.25 29.37
N ARG A 645 -17.23 9.54 30.27
CA ARG A 645 -18.39 10.00 31.04
C ARG A 645 -18.08 9.82 32.52
N THR A 646 -18.50 10.74 33.38
CA THR A 646 -18.27 10.62 34.83
C THR A 646 -19.46 11.18 35.59
N VAL A 647 -20.03 10.36 36.47
CA VAL A 647 -21.23 10.65 37.26
C VAL A 647 -20.87 10.67 38.74
N GLU A 648 -21.15 11.77 39.43
CA GLU A 648 -20.90 11.94 40.85
C GLU A 648 -22.22 11.77 41.63
N LEU A 649 -22.38 10.65 42.34
CA LEU A 649 -23.57 10.34 43.13
C LEU A 649 -23.39 10.83 44.58
N ARG A 650 -24.43 11.49 45.11
CA ARG A 650 -24.44 12.03 46.48
C ARG A 650 -24.39 10.94 47.57
N ASP A 651 -24.88 9.75 47.25
CA ASP A 651 -25.04 8.61 48.17
C ASP A 651 -24.04 7.48 47.92
N ALA A 652 -23.52 7.35 46.70
CA ALA A 652 -22.77 6.17 46.25
C ALA A 652 -21.39 6.48 45.61
N GLY A 653 -20.95 7.74 45.59
CA GLY A 653 -19.63 8.14 45.07
C GLY A 653 -19.56 8.27 43.55
N THR A 654 -18.36 8.22 42.97
CA THR A 654 -18.12 8.53 41.56
C THR A 654 -18.07 7.28 40.68
N ILE A 655 -18.86 7.28 39.61
CA ILE A 655 -18.79 6.30 38.51
C ILE A 655 -18.04 6.97 37.35
N GLU A 656 -16.93 6.39 36.92
CA GLU A 656 -16.18 6.81 35.73
C GLU A 656 -16.27 5.73 34.64
N VAL A 657 -16.61 6.16 33.42
CA VAL A 657 -16.55 5.34 32.20
C VAL A 657 -15.58 6.02 31.24
N ALA A 658 -14.57 5.29 30.76
CA ALA A 658 -13.58 5.81 29.82
C ALA A 658 -13.31 4.81 28.69
N GLU A 659 -13.14 5.31 27.47
CA GLU A 659 -12.73 4.52 26.31
C GLU A 659 -11.28 4.05 26.43
N LEU A 660 -11.04 2.81 25.99
CA LEU A 660 -9.71 2.22 25.83
C LEU A 660 -9.37 1.96 24.36
N ASN A 661 -10.36 1.59 23.55
CA ASN A 661 -10.20 1.33 22.11
C ASN A 661 -11.57 1.49 21.41
N TYR A 662 -11.56 1.92 20.15
CA TYR A 662 -12.71 1.97 19.26
C TYR A 662 -12.29 1.59 17.83
N SER A 663 -13.05 0.68 17.23
CA SER A 663 -12.90 0.31 15.81
C SER A 663 -14.28 0.05 15.20
N VAL A 664 -14.41 0.30 13.90
CA VAL A 664 -15.59 -0.10 13.11
C VAL A 664 -15.14 -1.24 12.21
N LEU A 665 -15.59 -2.45 12.50
CA LEU A 665 -15.23 -3.65 11.74
C LEU A 665 -16.30 -3.97 10.70
N PRO A 666 -15.94 -4.47 9.51
CA PRO A 666 -16.91 -5.00 8.57
C PRO A 666 -17.59 -6.25 9.16
N TRP A 667 -18.82 -6.52 8.75
CA TRP A 667 -19.61 -7.66 9.26
C TRP A 667 -18.94 -9.04 9.07
N SER A 668 -18.01 -9.17 8.13
CA SER A 668 -17.21 -10.37 7.91
C SER A 668 -16.17 -10.65 9.01
N SER A 669 -15.69 -9.61 9.70
CA SER A 669 -14.63 -9.70 10.72
C SER A 669 -15.18 -9.93 12.14
N VAL A 670 -16.51 -9.95 12.32
CA VAL A 670 -17.17 -10.16 13.61
C VAL A 670 -18.03 -11.42 13.54
N ASN A 671 -17.95 -12.26 14.57
CA ASN A 671 -18.74 -13.49 14.61
C ASN A 671 -20.26 -13.16 14.52
N PRO A 672 -20.98 -13.65 13.48
CA PRO A 672 -22.41 -13.36 13.30
C PRO A 672 -23.29 -13.87 14.45
N ASP A 673 -22.81 -14.81 15.27
CA ASP A 673 -23.55 -15.32 16.43
C ASP A 673 -23.76 -14.28 17.55
N ILE A 674 -23.03 -13.16 17.54
CA ILE A 674 -23.11 -12.12 18.58
C ILE A 674 -24.43 -11.33 18.50
N PHE A 675 -25.00 -11.20 17.30
CA PHE A 675 -26.20 -10.40 17.03
C PHE A 675 -27.43 -11.29 16.83
N GLU A 676 -28.61 -10.73 17.10
CA GLU A 676 -29.88 -11.35 16.72
C GLU A 676 -30.06 -11.24 15.19
N PRO A 677 -30.46 -12.33 14.50
CA PRO A 677 -30.73 -12.27 13.07
C PRO A 677 -31.90 -11.33 12.82
N LEU A 678 -31.80 -10.50 11.77
CA LEU A 678 -32.87 -9.59 11.35
C LEU A 678 -34.13 -10.43 11.03
N THR A 679 -35.10 -10.42 11.94
CA THR A 679 -36.28 -11.26 11.85
C THR A 679 -37.12 -10.83 10.64
N ALA A 680 -37.46 -11.79 9.78
CA ALA A 680 -38.54 -11.60 8.83
C ALA A 680 -39.85 -11.32 9.58
N ILE A 681 -40.78 -10.64 8.91
CA ILE A 681 -42.10 -10.27 9.44
C ILE A 681 -42.79 -11.52 10.01
N PRO A 682 -43.45 -11.44 11.19
CA PRO A 682 -44.06 -12.60 11.83
C PRO A 682 -45.29 -13.09 11.05
N GLU A 683 -45.10 -14.11 10.21
CA GLU A 683 -46.21 -14.95 9.75
C GLU A 683 -46.54 -16.01 10.82
N ALA A 684 -47.83 -16.15 11.08
CA ALA A 684 -48.34 -16.84 12.25
C ALA A 684 -48.27 -18.38 12.16
N GLU A 685 -48.04 -19.01 13.32
CA GLU A 685 -48.52 -20.34 13.72
C GLU A 685 -48.48 -21.50 12.68
N GLY A 686 -47.53 -22.43 12.80
CA GLY A 686 -47.70 -23.68 12.05
C GLY A 686 -46.62 -24.77 12.03
N ARG A 687 -46.27 -25.35 13.19
CA ARG A 687 -45.69 -26.71 13.33
C ARG A 687 -44.33 -26.98 12.67
N HIS A 688 -43.31 -27.09 13.54
CA HIS A 688 -42.12 -27.90 13.29
C HIS A 688 -42.48 -29.34 12.86
N LEU A 689 -41.73 -29.87 11.90
CA LEU A 689 -41.12 -31.20 12.01
C LEU A 689 -39.75 -31.18 11.31
N HIS A 690 -38.80 -31.88 11.88
CA HIS A 690 -37.36 -31.65 11.66
C HIS A 690 -36.77 -32.60 10.59
N THR A 691 -35.76 -32.09 9.88
CA THR A 691 -34.65 -32.84 9.24
C THR A 691 -34.91 -33.47 7.87
N SER A 692 -34.18 -32.99 6.85
CA SER A 692 -33.25 -33.84 6.07
C SER A 692 -32.21 -32.95 5.35
N LEU A 693 -30.93 -33.22 5.62
CA LEU A 693 -29.78 -32.52 5.04
C LEU A 693 -29.40 -33.14 3.69
N LEU A 694 -29.27 -32.31 2.65
CA LEU A 694 -28.44 -32.60 1.48
C LEU A 694 -27.67 -31.33 1.09
N PRO A 695 -26.36 -31.42 0.79
CA PRO A 695 -25.57 -30.27 0.37
C PRO A 695 -25.77 -29.99 -1.13
N HIS A 696 -26.07 -28.75 -1.48
CA HIS A 696 -26.07 -28.31 -2.88
C HIS A 696 -24.70 -27.76 -3.25
N LEU A 697 -24.13 -28.25 -4.36
CA LEU A 697 -22.86 -27.73 -4.91
C LEU A 697 -23.06 -26.31 -5.46
N PRO A 698 -22.02 -25.46 -5.46
CA PRO A 698 -22.05 -24.17 -6.15
C PRO A 698 -22.18 -24.39 -7.66
N HIS A 699 -23.08 -23.63 -8.30
CA HIS A 699 -23.26 -23.64 -9.75
C HIS A 699 -22.18 -22.75 -10.40
N ALA A 700 -21.52 -23.24 -11.45
CA ALA A 700 -20.52 -22.46 -12.18
C ALA A 700 -21.20 -21.54 -13.21
N VAL A 701 -20.83 -20.25 -13.24
CA VAL A 701 -21.41 -19.26 -14.15
C VAL A 701 -21.04 -19.60 -15.61
N THR A 702 -22.01 -19.59 -16.51
CA THR A 702 -21.77 -19.96 -17.92
C THR A 702 -21.07 -18.84 -18.70
N PRO A 703 -20.37 -19.14 -19.82
CA PRO A 703 -19.66 -18.11 -20.59
C PRO A 703 -20.56 -16.95 -21.06
N GLY A 704 -21.76 -17.24 -21.56
CA GLY A 704 -22.70 -16.23 -22.04
C GLY A 704 -23.35 -15.38 -20.93
N GLU A 705 -23.46 -15.91 -19.71
CA GLU A 705 -23.86 -15.12 -18.54
C GLU A 705 -22.77 -14.13 -18.11
N LEU A 706 -21.50 -14.51 -18.25
CA LEU A 706 -20.36 -13.61 -18.02
C LEU A 706 -20.23 -12.55 -19.13
N ASP A 707 -20.54 -12.89 -20.39
CA ASP A 707 -20.55 -11.91 -21.50
C ASP A 707 -21.68 -10.88 -21.32
N LEU A 708 -22.86 -11.32 -20.87
CA LEU A 708 -23.96 -10.44 -20.49
C LEU A 708 -23.56 -9.54 -19.31
N ALA A 709 -22.96 -10.10 -18.25
CA ALA A 709 -22.49 -9.35 -17.08
C ALA A 709 -21.44 -8.29 -17.46
N GLU A 710 -20.49 -8.62 -18.34
CA GLU A 710 -19.47 -7.65 -18.78
C GLU A 710 -20.06 -6.54 -19.66
N LEU A 711 -20.90 -6.87 -20.65
CA LEU A 711 -21.51 -5.87 -21.53
C LEU A 711 -22.47 -4.94 -20.78
N SER A 712 -23.21 -5.46 -19.79
CA SER A 712 -24.08 -4.65 -18.95
C SER A 712 -23.31 -3.80 -17.93
N ALA A 713 -22.18 -4.29 -17.38
CA ALA A 713 -21.28 -3.48 -16.56
C ALA A 713 -20.68 -2.31 -17.34
N ARG A 714 -20.17 -2.57 -18.57
CA ARG A 714 -19.67 -1.53 -19.49
C ARG A 714 -20.76 -0.50 -19.83
N LEU A 715 -21.97 -0.95 -20.16
CA LEU A 715 -23.11 -0.06 -20.43
C LEU A 715 -23.46 0.83 -19.23
N MET A 716 -23.38 0.29 -18.01
CA MET A 716 -23.68 1.06 -16.79
C MET A 716 -22.62 2.13 -16.52
N LEU A 717 -21.35 1.79 -16.68
CA LEU A 717 -20.23 2.74 -16.54
C LEU A 717 -20.29 3.85 -17.60
N ASN A 718 -20.67 3.50 -18.85
CA ASN A 718 -20.83 4.46 -19.93
C ASN A 718 -21.91 5.51 -19.65
N ARG A 719 -23.10 5.04 -19.23
CA ARG A 719 -24.24 5.90 -18.85
C ARG A 719 -23.93 6.81 -17.65
N LEU A 720 -22.96 6.44 -16.81
CA LEU A 720 -22.47 7.26 -15.70
C LEU A 720 -21.32 8.20 -16.10
N GLY A 721 -20.80 8.10 -17.32
CA GLY A 721 -19.65 8.87 -17.80
C GLY A 721 -18.33 8.49 -17.14
N LEU A 722 -18.22 7.29 -16.57
CA LEU A 722 -17.08 6.86 -15.76
C LEU A 722 -16.05 6.00 -16.52
N ASP A 723 -16.37 5.58 -17.75
CA ASP A 723 -15.47 4.85 -18.65
C ASP A 723 -14.15 5.59 -18.89
N ALA A 724 -14.25 6.86 -19.28
CA ALA A 724 -13.15 7.64 -19.84
C ALA A 724 -12.02 7.97 -18.84
N ASN A 725 -12.28 7.83 -17.53
CA ASN A 725 -11.37 8.30 -16.49
C ASN A 725 -10.19 7.35 -16.21
N SER A 726 -10.08 6.20 -16.90
CA SER A 726 -9.00 5.20 -16.78
C SER A 726 -8.72 4.61 -15.37
N ARG A 727 -9.50 5.02 -14.36
CA ARG A 727 -9.38 4.59 -12.96
C ARG A 727 -10.31 3.42 -12.60
N ILE A 728 -11.05 2.87 -13.56
CA ILE A 728 -11.96 1.74 -13.37
C ILE A 728 -11.56 0.61 -14.32
N GLU A 729 -11.23 -0.55 -13.76
CA GLU A 729 -10.85 -1.79 -14.44
C GLU A 729 -12.00 -2.82 -14.35
N ILE A 730 -12.24 -3.54 -15.45
CA ILE A 730 -13.21 -4.64 -15.50
C ILE A 730 -12.46 -5.94 -15.76
N THR A 731 -12.51 -6.87 -14.81
CA THR A 731 -11.83 -8.18 -14.88
C THR A 731 -12.85 -9.32 -14.81
N ARG A 732 -12.59 -10.44 -15.49
CA ARG A 732 -13.50 -11.59 -15.55
C ARG A 732 -12.91 -12.78 -14.81
N ASN A 733 -13.60 -13.24 -13.78
CA ASN A 733 -13.23 -14.38 -12.94
C ASN A 733 -14.27 -15.51 -13.05
N LEU A 734 -14.00 -16.64 -12.39
CA LEU A 734 -14.88 -17.82 -12.37
C LEU A 734 -16.13 -17.63 -11.49
N ASP A 735 -16.14 -16.64 -10.60
CA ASP A 735 -17.24 -16.26 -9.71
C ASP A 735 -18.08 -15.08 -10.25
N GLY A 736 -17.58 -14.34 -11.24
CA GLY A 736 -18.26 -13.20 -11.83
C GLY A 736 -17.32 -12.21 -12.54
N VAL A 737 -17.90 -11.09 -12.97
CA VAL A 737 -17.18 -9.93 -13.52
C VAL A 737 -16.92 -8.93 -12.40
N HIS A 738 -15.66 -8.71 -12.08
CA HIS A 738 -15.22 -7.79 -11.03
C HIS A 738 -14.99 -6.40 -11.64
N VAL A 739 -15.63 -5.38 -11.07
CA VAL A 739 -15.45 -3.98 -11.48
C VAL A 739 -14.72 -3.26 -10.35
N ARG A 740 -13.44 -2.95 -10.56
CA ARG A 740 -12.56 -2.33 -9.57
C ARG A 740 -12.29 -0.89 -9.95
N GLY A 741 -12.20 0.05 -9.00
CA GLY A 741 -11.73 1.38 -9.38
C GLY A 741 -11.76 2.47 -8.32
N LEU A 742 -11.14 3.60 -8.66
CA LEU A 742 -11.00 4.77 -7.81
C LEU A 742 -11.90 5.91 -8.30
N VAL A 743 -12.67 6.49 -7.37
CA VAL A 743 -13.65 7.55 -7.64
C VAL A 743 -13.39 8.74 -6.71
N ASP A 744 -13.51 9.98 -7.20
CA ASP A 744 -13.12 11.16 -6.41
C ASP A 744 -14.07 11.46 -5.24
N THR A 745 -15.34 11.04 -5.31
CA THR A 745 -16.35 11.31 -4.28
C THR A 745 -17.09 10.06 -3.78
N GLU A 746 -17.41 10.06 -2.49
CA GLU A 746 -18.15 8.95 -1.84
C GLU A 746 -19.60 8.84 -2.35
N MET A 747 -20.21 9.97 -2.78
CA MET A 747 -21.51 9.97 -3.45
C MET A 747 -21.47 9.19 -4.77
N GLN A 748 -20.47 9.44 -5.62
CA GLN A 748 -20.29 8.70 -6.87
C GLN A 748 -19.95 7.23 -6.62
N LYS A 749 -19.11 6.91 -5.62
CA LYS A 749 -18.84 5.53 -5.19
C LYS A 749 -20.13 4.79 -4.83
N ASN A 750 -20.96 5.38 -3.96
CA ASN A 750 -22.21 4.76 -3.50
C ASN A 750 -23.23 4.61 -4.63
N GLN A 751 -23.36 5.61 -5.52
CA GLN A 751 -24.21 5.54 -6.71
C GLN A 751 -23.75 4.42 -7.67
N LEU A 752 -22.44 4.35 -7.97
CA LEU A 752 -21.87 3.33 -8.85
C LEU A 752 -22.02 1.93 -8.25
N GLN A 753 -21.70 1.76 -6.96
CA GLN A 753 -21.79 0.46 -6.29
C GLN A 753 -23.25 -0.02 -6.18
N ALA A 754 -24.21 0.88 -5.95
CA ALA A 754 -25.63 0.54 -5.95
C ALA A 754 -26.10 0.07 -7.34
N GLN A 755 -25.70 0.75 -8.43
CA GLN A 755 -26.11 0.39 -9.78
C GLN A 755 -25.43 -0.89 -10.30
N LEU A 756 -24.14 -1.10 -10.01
CA LEU A 756 -23.43 -2.33 -10.41
C LEU A 756 -23.92 -3.57 -9.65
N ARG A 757 -24.33 -3.46 -8.38
CA ARG A 757 -24.91 -4.59 -7.61
C ARG A 757 -26.26 -5.08 -8.15
N LEU A 758 -26.94 -4.31 -9.00
CA LEU A 758 -28.19 -4.75 -9.65
C LEU A 758 -27.92 -5.64 -10.87
N ILE A 759 -26.67 -5.76 -11.32
CA ILE A 759 -26.28 -6.56 -12.47
C ILE A 759 -25.90 -7.97 -11.99
N PRO A 760 -26.55 -9.03 -12.49
CA PRO A 760 -26.20 -10.41 -12.13
C PRO A 760 -24.73 -10.71 -12.46
N ASN A 761 -24.08 -11.48 -11.59
CA ASN A 761 -22.68 -11.88 -11.70
C ASN A 761 -21.67 -10.71 -11.77
N VAL A 762 -22.02 -9.51 -11.30
CA VAL A 762 -21.08 -8.36 -11.19
C VAL A 762 -20.72 -8.08 -9.74
N ILE A 763 -19.42 -7.92 -9.47
CA ILE A 763 -18.85 -7.71 -8.13
C ILE A 763 -18.11 -6.35 -8.10
N PRO A 764 -18.74 -5.27 -7.59
CA PRO A 764 -18.13 -3.94 -7.58
C PRO A 764 -17.27 -3.66 -6.34
N SER A 765 -15.99 -3.37 -6.57
CA SER A 765 -14.99 -2.96 -5.59
C SER A 765 -14.49 -1.54 -5.91
N ILE A 766 -15.25 -0.55 -5.47
CA ILE A 766 -14.98 0.87 -5.74
C ILE A 766 -14.46 1.53 -4.45
N LEU A 767 -13.36 2.27 -4.55
CA LEU A 767 -12.73 3.02 -3.47
C LEU A 767 -12.77 4.53 -3.78
N THR A 768 -12.69 5.38 -2.77
CA THR A 768 -12.48 6.82 -2.97
C THR A 768 -11.02 7.24 -2.86
N VAL A 769 -10.66 8.38 -3.47
CA VAL A 769 -9.34 9.00 -3.27
C VAL A 769 -9.10 9.28 -1.79
N GLN A 770 -10.11 9.75 -1.05
CA GLN A 770 -10.01 10.02 0.40
C GLN A 770 -9.91 8.74 1.25
N GLU A 771 -10.50 7.62 0.82
CA GLU A 771 -10.28 6.31 1.45
C GLU A 771 -8.83 5.87 1.24
N MET A 772 -8.31 5.94 0.01
CA MET A 772 -6.91 5.63 -0.29
C MET A 772 -5.94 6.54 0.49
N GLU A 773 -6.24 7.84 0.57
CA GLU A 773 -5.47 8.81 1.36
C GLU A 773 -5.62 8.60 2.87
N SER A 774 -6.72 8.04 3.39
CA SER A 774 -6.84 7.74 4.83
C SER A 774 -6.20 6.41 5.23
N TYR A 775 -6.13 5.44 4.31
CA TYR A 775 -5.21 4.31 4.40
C TYR A 775 -3.73 4.76 4.38
N ALA A 776 -3.38 5.84 3.67
CA ALA A 776 -2.02 6.40 3.67
C ALA A 776 -1.72 7.35 4.86
N ASN A 777 -2.68 8.18 5.29
CA ASN A 777 -2.49 9.20 6.32
C ASN A 777 -2.59 8.65 7.75
N SER A 778 -2.96 7.38 7.93
CA SER A 778 -2.85 6.69 9.22
C SER A 778 -1.42 6.26 9.57
N SER A 779 -0.45 6.42 8.66
CA SER A 779 0.99 6.13 8.91
C SER A 779 1.93 7.34 8.87
N SER A 780 1.46 8.53 8.46
CA SER A 780 2.35 9.67 8.14
C SER A 780 2.07 10.96 8.94
N GLY A 781 2.71 11.08 10.10
CA GLY A 781 2.82 12.35 10.83
C GLY A 781 4.05 13.16 10.41
N ILE A 782 4.07 13.70 9.18
CA ILE A 782 5.19 14.54 8.69
C ILE A 782 4.85 16.03 8.75
N THR A 783 5.69 16.82 9.41
CA THR A 783 5.68 18.28 9.32
C THR A 783 6.49 18.77 8.11
N SER A 784 5.83 19.54 7.26
CA SER A 784 6.38 20.43 6.22
C SER A 784 7.30 19.83 5.14
N ILE A 785 6.76 19.67 3.94
CA ILE A 785 7.53 19.67 2.69
C ILE A 785 7.86 21.12 2.32
N ARG A 786 9.13 21.41 1.99
CA ARG A 786 9.51 22.57 1.18
C ARG A 786 9.97 22.07 -0.19
N GLN A 787 9.15 22.29 -1.21
CA GLN A 787 9.52 22.09 -2.60
C GLN A 787 9.70 23.45 -3.26
N SER A 788 10.82 23.64 -3.96
CA SER A 788 11.11 24.83 -4.76
C SER A 788 10.97 24.49 -6.24
N SER A 789 10.12 25.22 -6.96
CA SER A 789 9.89 25.04 -8.40
C SER A 789 9.90 26.40 -9.09
N ASP A 790 10.95 26.69 -9.84
CA ASP A 790 11.03 27.84 -10.76
C ASP A 790 11.96 27.46 -11.94
N VAL A 791 11.37 26.96 -13.03
CA VAL A 791 12.00 26.84 -14.36
C VAL A 791 10.92 27.12 -15.41
N ALA A 792 11.15 28.10 -16.29
CA ALA A 792 10.19 28.51 -17.32
C ALA A 792 10.32 27.69 -18.62
N ALA A 793 9.18 27.41 -19.27
CA ALA A 793 9.07 26.65 -20.52
C ALA A 793 9.21 27.52 -21.79
N ALA A 794 9.22 26.87 -22.96
CA ALA A 794 9.32 27.50 -24.29
C ALA A 794 8.02 27.30 -25.09
N PRO A 795 7.68 28.16 -26.08
CA PRO A 795 6.36 28.15 -26.71
C PRO A 795 6.14 27.06 -27.77
N SER A 796 4.90 26.57 -27.87
CA SER A 796 4.45 25.54 -28.84
C SER A 796 4.21 26.07 -30.27
N ALA A 797 4.01 25.20 -31.27
CA ALA A 797 3.72 25.64 -32.65
C ALA A 797 2.37 26.33 -32.83
N LEU A 798 1.35 25.92 -32.08
CA LEU A 798 0.08 26.64 -32.03
C LEU A 798 0.26 28.01 -31.35
N GLU A 799 1.13 28.13 -30.35
CA GLU A 799 1.45 29.41 -29.70
C GLU A 799 2.24 30.34 -30.61
N MET A 800 3.22 29.83 -31.36
CA MET A 800 3.94 30.59 -32.40
C MET A 800 2.95 31.14 -33.44
N TYR A 801 2.01 30.32 -33.92
CA TYR A 801 0.98 30.75 -34.87
C TYR A 801 0.06 31.84 -34.30
N PHE A 802 -0.42 31.69 -33.06
CA PHE A 802 -1.27 32.71 -32.42
C PHE A 802 -0.52 34.03 -32.20
N ASN A 803 0.77 33.98 -31.85
CA ASN A 803 1.64 35.14 -31.71
C ASN A 803 1.89 35.85 -33.06
N GLU A 804 2.16 35.10 -34.14
CA GLU A 804 2.36 35.62 -35.50
C GLU A 804 1.10 36.28 -36.08
N HIS A 805 -0.09 35.72 -35.80
CA HIS A 805 -1.37 36.21 -36.32
C HIS A 805 -2.10 37.19 -35.37
N HIS A 806 -1.48 37.56 -34.24
CA HIS A 806 -2.04 38.48 -33.22
C HIS A 806 -3.43 38.07 -32.70
N LEU A 807 -3.64 36.76 -32.52
CA LEU A 807 -4.87 36.18 -31.98
C LEU A 807 -4.88 36.26 -30.44
N ASP A 808 -6.07 36.20 -29.83
CA ASP A 808 -6.21 36.39 -28.38
C ASP A 808 -5.58 35.23 -27.57
N GLN A 809 -4.90 35.55 -26.48
CA GLN A 809 -4.29 34.58 -25.57
C GLN A 809 -5.35 33.73 -24.84
N GLN A 810 -6.58 34.24 -24.67
CA GLN A 810 -7.71 33.44 -24.18
C GLN A 810 -8.23 32.44 -25.23
N GLU A 811 -8.22 32.82 -26.52
CA GLU A 811 -8.53 31.91 -27.62
C GLU A 811 -7.43 30.85 -27.80
N PHE A 812 -6.15 31.21 -27.60
CA PHE A 812 -5.03 30.25 -27.58
C PHE A 812 -5.26 29.14 -26.55
N SER A 813 -5.45 29.53 -25.28
CA SER A 813 -5.56 28.58 -24.16
C SER A 813 -6.75 27.63 -24.33
N SER A 814 -7.91 28.16 -24.75
CA SER A 814 -9.10 27.35 -25.02
C SER A 814 -8.95 26.46 -26.25
N THR A 815 -8.30 26.93 -27.32
CA THR A 815 -8.05 26.12 -28.53
C THR A 815 -7.08 24.97 -28.25
N THR A 816 -6.00 25.22 -27.51
CA THR A 816 -5.05 24.19 -27.06
C THR A 816 -5.74 23.15 -26.17
N GLN A 817 -6.59 23.58 -25.22
CA GLN A 817 -7.39 22.66 -24.40
C GLN A 817 -8.36 21.83 -25.24
N ASP A 818 -9.06 22.42 -26.20
CA ASP A 818 -9.99 21.70 -27.10
C ASP A 818 -9.28 20.67 -28.00
N PHE A 819 -8.03 20.90 -28.42
CA PHE A 819 -7.22 19.92 -29.17
C PHE A 819 -6.73 18.77 -28.28
N LEU A 820 -6.29 19.07 -27.05
CA LEU A 820 -5.89 18.04 -26.09
C LEU A 820 -7.10 17.17 -25.70
N GLU A 821 -8.19 17.77 -25.22
CA GLU A 821 -9.41 17.05 -24.86
C GLU A 821 -10.08 16.36 -26.07
N GLY A 822 -9.98 16.95 -27.27
CA GLY A 822 -10.41 16.33 -28.52
C GLY A 822 -9.66 15.04 -28.81
N SER A 823 -8.33 15.12 -28.89
CA SER A 823 -7.48 13.99 -29.30
C SER A 823 -7.49 12.83 -28.29
N PHE A 824 -7.52 13.12 -26.98
CA PHE A 824 -7.72 12.08 -25.97
C PHE A 824 -9.07 11.38 -26.12
N ALA A 825 -10.16 12.11 -26.37
CA ALA A 825 -11.48 11.53 -26.59
C ALA A 825 -11.55 10.72 -27.91
N VAL A 826 -11.02 11.25 -29.02
CA VAL A 826 -10.95 10.54 -30.31
C VAL A 826 -10.23 9.20 -30.16
N LYS A 827 -9.06 9.21 -29.51
CA LYS A 827 -8.27 7.99 -29.24
C LYS A 827 -9.02 7.01 -28.33
N TRP A 828 -9.61 7.49 -27.23
CA TRP A 828 -10.34 6.67 -26.28
C TRP A 828 -11.55 5.97 -26.90
N GLU A 829 -12.45 6.73 -27.52
CA GLU A 829 -13.67 6.19 -28.12
C GLU A 829 -13.37 5.19 -29.24
N THR A 830 -12.28 5.42 -29.98
CA THR A 830 -11.84 4.50 -31.04
C THR A 830 -11.31 3.19 -30.48
N GLU A 831 -10.55 3.20 -29.39
CA GLU A 831 -10.11 1.95 -28.74
C GLU A 831 -11.28 1.16 -28.14
N GLN A 832 -12.28 1.82 -27.54
CA GLN A 832 -13.48 1.14 -27.05
C GLN A 832 -14.30 0.51 -28.19
N LEU A 833 -14.52 1.24 -29.29
CA LEU A 833 -15.16 0.70 -30.49
C LEU A 833 -14.38 -0.49 -31.07
N SER A 834 -13.05 -0.41 -31.16
CA SER A 834 -12.22 -1.51 -31.65
C SER A 834 -12.32 -2.75 -30.74
N THR A 835 -12.30 -2.56 -29.42
CA THR A 835 -12.40 -3.63 -28.41
C THR A 835 -13.76 -4.32 -28.47
N LEU A 836 -14.85 -3.56 -28.55
CA LEU A 836 -16.20 -4.10 -28.62
C LEU A 836 -16.43 -4.87 -29.93
N LEU A 837 -15.95 -4.34 -31.06
CA LEU A 837 -16.05 -5.01 -32.36
C LEU A 837 -15.18 -6.28 -32.38
N GLN A 838 -13.91 -6.21 -32.00
CA GLN A 838 -12.99 -7.35 -32.03
C GLN A 838 -13.43 -8.50 -31.11
N ARG A 839 -14.03 -8.19 -29.95
CA ARG A 839 -14.38 -9.21 -28.95
C ARG A 839 -15.79 -9.76 -29.07
N PHE A 840 -16.76 -8.97 -29.51
CA PHE A 840 -18.18 -9.34 -29.46
C PHE A 840 -18.90 -9.33 -30.82
N SER A 841 -18.34 -8.74 -31.90
CA SER A 841 -19.06 -8.71 -33.19
C SER A 841 -19.06 -10.04 -33.95
N THR A 842 -18.08 -10.92 -33.69
CA THR A 842 -17.93 -12.21 -34.38
C THR A 842 -18.66 -13.37 -33.70
N ASP A 843 -19.17 -13.19 -32.47
CA ASP A 843 -19.72 -14.30 -31.69
C ASP A 843 -21.23 -14.49 -31.89
N THR A 844 -21.57 -15.49 -32.70
CA THR A 844 -22.97 -15.89 -32.96
C THR A 844 -23.72 -16.42 -31.73
N THR A 845 -23.04 -16.71 -30.62
CA THR A 845 -23.64 -17.31 -29.40
C THR A 845 -24.11 -16.30 -28.36
N LEU A 846 -23.85 -15.00 -28.56
CA LEU A 846 -24.26 -13.93 -27.63
C LEU A 846 -25.77 -13.97 -27.31
N PRO A 847 -26.18 -13.95 -26.02
CA PRO A 847 -27.59 -13.85 -25.63
C PRO A 847 -28.27 -12.58 -26.17
N THR A 848 -29.57 -12.63 -26.44
CA THR A 848 -30.33 -11.47 -26.97
C THR A 848 -30.16 -10.19 -26.14
N PRO A 849 -30.18 -10.20 -24.78
CA PRO A 849 -29.93 -9.00 -23.97
C PRO A 849 -28.49 -8.45 -24.12
N ALA A 850 -27.51 -9.34 -24.31
CA ALA A 850 -26.12 -8.96 -24.53
C ALA A 850 -25.94 -8.27 -25.89
N ARG A 851 -26.63 -8.75 -26.95
CA ARG A 851 -26.65 -8.09 -28.27
C ARG A 851 -27.25 -6.69 -28.20
N THR A 852 -28.32 -6.49 -27.43
CA THR A 852 -28.90 -5.15 -27.24
C THR A 852 -27.97 -4.20 -26.48
N ALA A 853 -27.28 -4.68 -25.44
CA ALA A 853 -26.29 -3.88 -24.71
C ALA A 853 -25.08 -3.52 -25.59
N LEU A 854 -24.58 -4.47 -26.39
CA LEU A 854 -23.52 -4.23 -27.37
C LEU A 854 -23.92 -3.19 -28.42
N ALA A 855 -25.14 -3.30 -28.98
CA ALA A 855 -25.65 -2.33 -29.96
C ALA A 855 -25.79 -0.92 -29.37
N GLU A 856 -26.24 -0.80 -28.12
CA GLU A 856 -26.34 0.50 -27.43
C GLU A 856 -24.95 1.12 -27.18
N LEU A 857 -23.99 0.33 -26.68
CA LEU A 857 -22.60 0.76 -26.49
C LEU A 857 -21.94 1.22 -27.80
N LEU A 858 -22.10 0.45 -28.88
CA LEU A 858 -21.55 0.82 -30.20
C LEU A 858 -22.14 2.13 -30.73
N VAL A 859 -23.42 2.42 -30.43
CA VAL A 859 -24.04 3.71 -30.78
C VAL A 859 -23.52 4.83 -29.89
N GLN A 860 -23.40 4.62 -28.57
CA GLN A 860 -22.90 5.62 -27.61
C GLN A 860 -21.47 6.05 -27.94
N HIS A 861 -20.52 5.11 -28.01
CA HIS A 861 -19.12 5.41 -28.34
C HIS A 861 -18.97 6.04 -29.74
N LYS A 862 -19.78 5.62 -30.73
CA LYS A 862 -19.84 6.27 -32.04
C LYS A 862 -20.28 7.74 -31.93
N THR A 863 -21.32 8.04 -31.16
CA THR A 863 -21.79 9.43 -31.00
C THR A 863 -20.75 10.30 -30.27
N ALA A 864 -20.06 9.75 -29.28
CA ALA A 864 -18.96 10.42 -28.59
C ALA A 864 -17.78 10.70 -29.53
N LEU A 865 -17.35 9.71 -30.32
CA LEU A 865 -16.29 9.86 -31.33
C LEU A 865 -16.63 10.97 -32.36
N LEU A 866 -17.85 10.95 -32.91
CA LEU A 866 -18.30 11.99 -33.85
C LEU A 866 -18.34 13.39 -33.23
N ALA A 867 -18.69 13.50 -31.95
CA ALA A 867 -18.68 14.76 -31.20
C ALA A 867 -17.25 15.25 -30.89
N ALA A 868 -16.32 14.34 -30.59
CA ALA A 868 -14.90 14.65 -30.38
C ALA A 868 -14.23 15.12 -31.67
N LEU A 869 -14.43 14.43 -32.79
CA LEU A 869 -13.98 14.86 -34.13
C LEU A 869 -14.56 16.25 -34.50
N ALA A 870 -15.83 16.50 -34.16
CA ALA A 870 -16.45 17.82 -34.34
C ALA A 870 -15.93 18.90 -33.36
N ARG A 871 -15.21 18.54 -32.28
CA ARG A 871 -14.49 19.48 -31.39
C ARG A 871 -13.18 19.92 -32.03
N GLU A 872 -12.39 18.98 -32.52
CA GLU A 872 -11.13 19.27 -33.22
C GLU A 872 -11.35 20.10 -34.49
N GLU A 873 -12.38 19.78 -35.28
CA GLU A 873 -12.79 20.56 -36.45
C GLU A 873 -13.17 22.00 -36.07
N ARG A 874 -13.87 22.22 -34.95
CA ARG A 874 -14.16 23.56 -34.41
C ARG A 874 -12.94 24.26 -33.82
N ALA A 875 -11.93 23.53 -33.36
CA ALA A 875 -10.65 24.10 -32.91
C ALA A 875 -9.81 24.58 -34.11
N LEU A 876 -9.73 23.79 -35.19
CA LEU A 876 -9.13 24.20 -36.47
C LEU A 876 -9.80 25.44 -37.05
N MET A 877 -11.13 25.48 -37.06
CA MET A 877 -11.89 26.64 -37.55
C MET A 877 -11.68 27.92 -36.70
N ARG A 878 -11.58 27.80 -35.37
CA ARG A 878 -11.26 28.94 -34.47
C ARG A 878 -9.84 29.44 -34.64
N ALA A 879 -8.87 28.53 -34.80
CA ALA A 879 -7.50 28.87 -35.15
C ALA A 879 -7.37 29.47 -36.58
N GLN A 880 -8.47 29.59 -37.34
CA GLN A 880 -8.49 30.05 -38.72
C GLN A 880 -7.65 29.16 -39.68
N LEU A 881 -7.28 27.97 -39.23
CA LEU A 881 -6.54 26.94 -39.97
C LEU A 881 -7.49 26.16 -40.89
N THR A 882 -8.15 26.89 -41.79
CA THR A 882 -9.22 26.36 -42.64
C THR A 882 -8.69 25.62 -43.87
N VAL A 883 -9.28 24.44 -44.15
CA VAL A 883 -9.02 23.64 -45.35
C VAL A 883 -10.37 23.11 -45.86
N PRO A 884 -10.68 23.15 -47.18
CA PRO A 884 -11.95 22.66 -47.70
C PRO A 884 -12.10 21.14 -47.52
N PRO A 885 -13.34 20.63 -47.38
CA PRO A 885 -13.59 19.22 -47.10
C PRO A 885 -13.20 18.32 -48.29
N SER A 886 -12.11 17.56 -48.12
CA SER A 886 -11.75 16.50 -49.06
C SER A 886 -12.62 15.26 -48.83
N SER A 887 -13.49 14.93 -49.77
CA SER A 887 -14.30 13.72 -49.74
C SER A 887 -13.45 12.47 -50.01
N SER A 888 -12.90 11.86 -48.96
CA SER A 888 -12.20 10.56 -49.05
C SER A 888 -13.21 9.41 -49.02
N VAL A 889 -13.20 8.57 -50.06
CA VAL A 889 -13.91 7.29 -50.06
C VAL A 889 -12.98 6.26 -49.41
N ALA A 890 -13.29 5.84 -48.19
CA ALA A 890 -12.50 4.83 -47.48
C ALA A 890 -12.64 3.46 -48.16
N SER A 891 -11.51 2.87 -48.56
CA SER A 891 -11.44 1.54 -49.21
C SER A 891 -10.32 0.69 -48.59
N SER A 892 -10.65 -0.08 -47.55
CA SER A 892 -9.79 -1.09 -46.93
C SER A 892 -10.66 -2.20 -46.32
N ASN A 893 -10.11 -3.42 -46.23
CA ASN A 893 -10.89 -4.61 -45.87
C ASN A 893 -10.95 -4.95 -44.37
N ASP A 894 -10.31 -4.14 -43.50
CA ASP A 894 -10.44 -4.27 -42.03
C ASP A 894 -10.73 -2.90 -41.39
N LEU A 895 -11.96 -2.75 -40.91
CA LEU A 895 -12.47 -1.53 -40.28
C LEU A 895 -11.78 -1.25 -38.93
N THR A 896 -11.39 -2.29 -38.20
CA THR A 896 -10.85 -2.15 -36.83
C THR A 896 -9.39 -1.71 -36.83
N GLU A 897 -8.59 -2.24 -37.75
CA GLU A 897 -7.18 -1.85 -37.91
C GLU A 897 -7.05 -0.43 -38.46
N SER A 898 -7.89 -0.04 -39.45
CA SER A 898 -7.92 1.34 -39.97
C SER A 898 -8.26 2.33 -38.86
N LEU A 899 -9.36 2.09 -38.11
CA LEU A 899 -9.79 2.96 -37.01
C LEU A 899 -8.67 3.23 -36.00
N ARG A 900 -8.01 2.17 -35.48
CA ARG A 900 -6.91 2.33 -34.52
C ARG A 900 -5.73 3.11 -35.11
N LYS A 901 -5.36 2.83 -36.36
CA LYS A 901 -4.26 3.52 -37.05
C LYS A 901 -4.57 5.01 -37.23
N ASP A 902 -5.73 5.31 -37.79
CA ASP A 902 -6.14 6.67 -38.15
C ASP A 902 -6.31 7.56 -36.89
N ALA A 903 -6.74 6.97 -35.76
CA ALA A 903 -6.82 7.64 -34.45
C ALA A 903 -5.44 7.84 -33.79
N GLY A 904 -4.49 6.93 -34.02
CA GLY A 904 -3.09 7.11 -33.62
C GLY A 904 -2.43 8.26 -34.37
N GLU A 905 -2.68 8.37 -35.68
CA GLU A 905 -2.20 9.47 -36.52
C GLU A 905 -2.85 10.81 -36.12
N ASN A 906 -4.17 10.85 -35.88
CA ASN A 906 -4.87 12.02 -35.33
C ASN A 906 -4.23 12.53 -34.02
N PHE A 907 -4.07 11.64 -33.04
CA PHE A 907 -3.50 11.99 -31.74
C PHE A 907 -2.08 12.54 -31.84
N ALA A 908 -1.24 11.94 -32.69
CA ALA A 908 0.12 12.42 -32.92
C ALA A 908 0.14 13.85 -33.50
N LEU A 909 -0.73 14.16 -34.47
CA LEU A 909 -0.83 15.48 -35.10
C LEU A 909 -1.35 16.55 -34.12
N CYS A 910 -2.30 16.21 -33.25
CA CYS A 910 -2.76 17.11 -32.18
C CYS A 910 -1.65 17.42 -31.17
N ILE A 911 -0.87 16.42 -30.74
CA ILE A 911 0.27 16.62 -29.83
C ILE A 911 1.41 17.40 -30.52
N GLU A 912 1.64 17.21 -31.83
CA GLU A 912 2.64 17.98 -32.60
C GLU A 912 2.29 19.48 -32.65
N LEU A 913 1.00 19.82 -32.75
CA LEU A 913 0.50 21.21 -32.69
C LEU A 913 0.66 21.83 -31.30
N THR A 914 0.41 21.09 -30.22
CA THR A 914 0.28 21.64 -28.85
C THR A 914 1.50 21.47 -27.95
N SER A 915 2.63 20.93 -28.43
CA SER A 915 3.79 20.62 -27.57
C SER A 915 4.98 21.56 -27.73
N ASP A 916 5.67 21.80 -26.60
CA ASP A 916 6.77 22.77 -26.42
C ASP A 916 8.15 22.25 -26.91
N ASN A 917 8.18 21.30 -27.85
CA ASN A 917 9.41 20.58 -28.19
C ASN A 917 10.22 21.26 -29.30
N LYS A 918 11.37 21.83 -28.92
CA LYS A 918 12.28 22.58 -29.81
C LYS A 918 12.86 21.79 -30.99
N ASN A 919 12.80 20.46 -31.00
CA ASN A 919 13.57 19.65 -31.95
C ASN A 919 12.86 19.28 -33.26
N ALA A 920 11.54 19.46 -33.41
CA ALA A 920 10.84 18.99 -34.63
C ALA A 920 9.50 19.64 -35.01
N SER A 921 8.94 20.61 -34.26
CA SER A 921 7.57 21.06 -34.56
C SER A 921 7.48 21.84 -35.89
N ARG A 922 6.73 21.27 -36.84
CA ARG A 922 6.46 21.89 -38.15
C ARG A 922 5.46 23.05 -37.98
N PRO A 923 5.46 24.06 -38.86
CA PRO A 923 4.47 25.15 -38.79
C PRO A 923 3.03 24.61 -38.78
N ALA A 924 2.16 25.21 -37.96
CA ALA A 924 0.78 24.76 -37.77
C ALA A 924 -0.01 24.67 -39.10
N GLN A 925 0.33 25.50 -40.08
CA GLN A 925 -0.23 25.52 -41.43
C GLN A 925 0.08 24.24 -42.25
N ILE A 926 1.12 23.48 -41.89
CA ILE A 926 1.47 22.19 -42.52
C ILE A 926 0.76 21.02 -41.81
N ILE A 927 0.59 21.11 -40.48
CA ILE A 927 0.00 20.04 -39.68
C ILE A 927 -1.54 20.06 -39.81
N ALA A 928 -2.18 21.23 -39.82
CA ALA A 928 -3.64 21.37 -39.89
C ALA A 928 -4.32 20.67 -41.08
N PRO A 929 -3.80 20.71 -42.33
CA PRO A 929 -4.36 19.94 -43.44
C PRO A 929 -4.25 18.41 -43.24
N GLN A 930 -3.20 17.93 -42.58
CA GLN A 930 -3.01 16.51 -42.27
C GLN A 930 -4.02 16.07 -41.20
N LEU A 931 -4.22 16.89 -40.16
CA LEU A 931 -5.22 16.65 -39.12
C LEU A 931 -6.65 16.68 -39.69
N ALA A 932 -6.98 17.65 -40.54
CA ALA A 932 -8.30 17.73 -41.20
C ALA A 932 -8.60 16.48 -42.07
N LYS A 933 -7.59 15.95 -42.77
CA LYS A 933 -7.71 14.69 -43.53
C LYS A 933 -7.99 13.51 -42.61
N SER A 934 -7.22 13.36 -41.52
CA SER A 934 -7.41 12.29 -40.53
C SER A 934 -8.79 12.35 -39.87
N ILE A 935 -9.29 13.55 -39.53
CA ILE A 935 -10.65 13.77 -39.03
C ILE A 935 -11.72 13.28 -40.02
N ALA A 936 -11.53 13.55 -41.32
CA ALA A 936 -12.45 13.09 -42.37
C ALA A 936 -12.44 11.56 -42.54
N GLU A 937 -11.26 10.93 -42.49
CA GLU A 937 -11.10 9.47 -42.59
C GLU A 937 -11.73 8.75 -41.39
N LEU A 938 -11.46 9.22 -40.17
CA LEU A 938 -12.09 8.71 -38.94
C LEU A 938 -13.61 8.89 -38.95
N ARG A 939 -14.11 10.04 -39.42
CA ARG A 939 -15.55 10.29 -39.56
C ARG A 939 -16.19 9.33 -40.58
N ALA A 940 -15.52 9.04 -41.70
CA ALA A 940 -16.00 8.07 -42.68
C ALA A 940 -16.04 6.64 -42.11
N ALA A 941 -14.98 6.22 -41.41
CA ALA A 941 -14.93 4.91 -40.74
C ALA A 941 -16.01 4.76 -39.65
N ALA A 942 -16.19 5.78 -38.80
CA ALA A 942 -17.24 5.82 -37.78
C ALA A 942 -18.66 5.73 -38.39
N LEU A 943 -18.87 6.22 -39.61
CA LEU A 943 -20.15 6.06 -40.31
C LEU A 943 -20.43 4.59 -40.70
N GLN A 944 -19.42 3.84 -41.14
CA GLN A 944 -19.55 2.42 -41.52
C GLN A 944 -19.98 1.49 -40.35
N ILE A 945 -19.65 1.84 -39.10
CA ILE A 945 -20.07 1.09 -37.90
C ILE A 945 -21.61 0.97 -37.80
N SER A 946 -22.37 1.93 -38.35
CA SER A 946 -23.84 1.88 -38.29
C SER A 946 -24.45 0.73 -39.08
N SER A 947 -23.89 0.33 -40.23
CA SER A 947 -24.38 -0.84 -40.97
C SER A 947 -24.25 -2.12 -40.13
N THR A 948 -23.12 -2.26 -39.43
CA THR A 948 -22.83 -3.41 -38.56
C THR A 948 -23.77 -3.42 -37.34
N ALA A 949 -23.92 -2.28 -36.65
CA ALA A 949 -24.82 -2.16 -35.50
C ALA A 949 -26.30 -2.44 -35.86
N LEU A 950 -26.76 -1.97 -37.03
CA LEU A 950 -28.11 -2.27 -37.52
C LEU A 950 -28.28 -3.78 -37.77
N SER A 951 -27.29 -4.46 -38.37
CA SER A 951 -27.35 -5.91 -38.60
C SER A 951 -27.39 -6.75 -37.31
N LEU A 952 -26.76 -6.28 -36.23
CA LEU A 952 -26.78 -6.93 -34.92
C LEU A 952 -28.15 -6.77 -34.21
N SER A 953 -28.93 -5.74 -34.57
CA SER A 953 -30.25 -5.46 -33.98
C SER A 953 -31.41 -6.23 -34.65
N SER A 954 -31.24 -6.69 -35.89
CA SER A 954 -32.27 -7.44 -36.62
C SER A 954 -32.28 -8.92 -36.24
N SER A 955 -33.38 -9.38 -35.62
CA SER A 955 -33.54 -10.78 -35.22
C SER A 955 -33.68 -11.73 -36.44
N PRO A 956 -32.88 -12.81 -36.55
CA PRO A 956 -33.07 -13.86 -37.54
C PRO A 956 -34.20 -14.82 -37.09
N GLY A 957 -35.42 -14.29 -36.99
CA GLY A 957 -36.49 -14.96 -36.25
C GLY A 957 -37.90 -14.43 -36.47
N ASN A 958 -38.25 -13.97 -37.68
CA ASN A 958 -39.65 -13.70 -38.02
C ASN A 958 -40.00 -13.84 -39.52
N ALA A 959 -39.34 -14.77 -40.21
CA ALA A 959 -39.62 -15.10 -41.61
C ALA A 959 -39.90 -16.61 -41.75
N GLY A 960 -41.11 -17.07 -41.36
CA GLY A 960 -41.44 -18.49 -41.49
C GLY A 960 -42.64 -19.03 -40.73
N LEU A 961 -43.75 -18.28 -40.57
CA LEU A 961 -45.01 -18.84 -40.03
C LEU A 961 -46.26 -18.05 -40.48
N ALA A 962 -46.37 -17.76 -41.78
CA ALA A 962 -47.54 -17.12 -42.39
C ALA A 962 -47.78 -17.57 -43.84
N SER A 963 -47.99 -18.88 -44.05
CA SER A 963 -48.54 -19.43 -45.31
C SER A 963 -48.91 -20.91 -45.16
N LYS A 964 -50.10 -21.19 -44.62
CA LYS A 964 -50.87 -22.44 -44.86
C LYS A 964 -52.29 -22.31 -44.29
N ASN A 965 -53.12 -21.56 -45.02
CA ASN A 965 -54.57 -21.78 -45.14
C ASN A 965 -55.06 -20.93 -46.32
N ASN A 966 -55.77 -21.60 -47.23
CA ASN A 966 -56.00 -21.23 -48.65
C ASN A 966 -54.73 -21.23 -49.51
#